data_AF-A0A8J4S2G8-F1
#
_entry.id   AF-A0A8J4S2G8-F1
#
_cell.length_a   1.000
_cell.length_b   1.000
_cell.length_c   1.000
_cell.angle_alpha   90.00
_cell.angle_beta   90.00
_cell.angle_gamma   90.00
#
_symmetry.space_group_name_H-M   'P 1'
#
loop_
_entity.id
_entity.type
_entity.pdbx_description
1 polymer ?
#
loop_
_entity_poly.entity_id
_entity_poly.type
_entity_poly.pdbx_seq_one_letter_code
_entity_poly.pdbx_strand_id
1 'polypeptide(L)'
;MRLRLRKRASTHSALSSKTAENLKRRVARVKRNKHPREVRVFKRNLQLAVRIAVGVMLAGIIQTRGSSREWLFLPDSYYLGGLTVASMMVIYAAANTVGGVLEQVWQIDVGVAIALLYNFVIFACVPITQGSLITVSQNINGSTYYVSLQDWGVTLPLLALFTLLVLLSPMQSNVKKFAVSTNLYFTLTLVDPMNPIFTTVLKDISNSSSYYGTDNLLKQLAIYSAVGVVGTLIALLIMVLPYPIFAMRKLRRQITASPHNIRDILNLIVDSYCFRAKDIKKMDFFKLRLDRLLSNAHNRLTLMESLLNDCWWEELIGLGFCFHFNKTVVKQHVKLYAKLLSDLHAMKFAIEAETCHWTHAVLLNKMQTRFYVLQAEANDLLDDISLKIVQSSRNMSTPRFASLDNALERLMSKYASLYGNLLSADVHTADDVGKTMPLNVFVYSFHAFVITLLEFEGHFNGKNFSARYRVKNFLKLVWRSLLLPVSYPRRLVIFAFRTTLAIIIGICCSTFIFGFSSTAPTAIAMVADDNIGGTYGNTVNRLGGLVAGTVVPSIFSFFVCKASNDYLYNTLNNIVIFVWTVGSMYVWFCGRYMALAGMTSAFMAASVLLDHSCRNNSTATVSYASLTQNALGILILMVVEVTIYPRSSHGLLRSNVQQLLTQYRDAFRDVFRHHIAYNEQTPTSAEVLTEADIEAANALLSHREVKDLKEQLKVVIPEMLLTQAKLVKGADMEPTLWKPPFSTSKYTSVMNACQELVEQLGVLIDLVDWHENRRNSGKDKRLHRWNRSPQSPLPNVTTASPAAAKIMWDQSLAVVEAGVDESFDTLVILFGEEFSTSNAEDHAIYLQMKEAFRIADIHRRGVVDATELVVLLDKLMPYVGSQGIDAMDQYVDEFMQLVDKDHDGKISFNEFMQALNEGFRLELEIYDEQPQVAAADLLSSKEGSQQDAVDIRFIQENVRRTLSASGNAQVCSKPL
;
A
#
# COMPACT_ATOMS: atom_id res chain seq x y z
N MET A 1 -0.55 -18.55 17.76
CA MET A 1 0.25 -19.22 18.80
C MET A 1 0.87 -18.20 19.75
N ARG A 2 0.51 -18.22 21.04
CA ARG A 2 1.23 -17.48 22.08
C ARG A 2 2.41 -18.34 22.54
N LEU A 3 3.62 -17.98 22.15
CA LEU A 3 4.86 -18.59 22.64
C LEU A 3 4.99 -18.35 24.15
N ARG A 4 4.52 -19.31 24.97
CA ARG A 4 4.92 -19.44 26.37
C ARG A 4 6.31 -20.08 26.39
N LEU A 5 7.35 -19.24 26.48
CA LEU A 5 8.69 -19.70 26.80
C LEU A 5 8.70 -20.30 28.22
N ARG A 6 8.53 -21.63 28.32
CA ARG A 6 8.85 -22.36 29.55
C ARG A 6 10.37 -22.35 29.69
N LYS A 7 10.85 -21.62 30.70
CA LYS A 7 12.24 -21.55 31.12
C LYS A 7 12.67 -22.94 31.62
N ARG A 8 13.19 -23.79 30.74
CA ARG A 8 13.93 -24.99 31.16
C ARG A 8 15.25 -24.49 31.73
N ALA A 9 15.41 -24.58 33.05
CA ALA A 9 16.68 -24.32 33.71
C ALA A 9 17.67 -25.39 33.22
N SER A 10 18.62 -25.00 32.36
CA SER A 10 19.81 -25.80 32.12
C SER A 10 20.70 -25.66 33.37
N THR A 11 20.99 -26.79 34.00
CA THR A 11 21.75 -26.88 35.26
C THR A 11 23.26 -26.67 35.11
N HIS A 12 23.77 -26.27 33.94
CA HIS A 12 25.19 -26.00 33.74
C HIS A 12 25.45 -24.75 32.91
N SER A 13 25.50 -23.60 33.59
CA SER A 13 26.56 -22.58 33.47
C SER A 13 26.13 -21.38 34.31
N ALA A 14 26.70 -21.25 35.51
CA ALA A 14 26.55 -20.05 36.30
C ALA A 14 27.24 -18.91 35.54
N LEU A 15 26.46 -18.13 34.78
CA LEU A 15 26.91 -16.86 34.23
C LEU A 15 27.40 -16.03 35.42
N SER A 16 28.70 -15.75 35.49
CA SER A 16 29.31 -14.96 36.57
C SER A 16 28.45 -13.74 36.90
N SER A 17 28.24 -13.45 38.19
CA SER A 17 27.35 -12.36 38.65
C SER A 17 27.69 -11.02 37.96
N LYS A 18 28.98 -10.79 37.69
CA LYS A 18 29.52 -9.65 36.95
C LYS A 18 29.02 -9.58 35.50
N THR A 19 28.89 -10.72 34.84
CA THR A 19 28.38 -10.84 33.46
C THR A 19 26.87 -10.60 33.42
N ALA A 20 26.12 -11.12 34.40
CA ALA A 20 24.68 -10.89 34.54
C ALA A 20 24.37 -9.41 34.83
N GLU A 21 25.17 -8.77 35.69
CA GLU A 21 25.03 -7.35 36.02
C GLU A 21 25.37 -6.44 34.83
N ASN A 22 26.44 -6.77 34.09
CA ASN A 22 26.79 -6.08 32.85
C ASN A 22 25.70 -6.21 31.76
N LEU A 23 25.07 -7.38 31.65
CA LEU A 23 23.96 -7.59 30.74
C LEU A 23 22.74 -6.75 31.16
N LYS A 24 22.42 -6.71 32.46
CA LYS A 24 21.33 -5.89 33.02
C LYS A 24 21.56 -4.40 32.78
N ARG A 25 22.81 -3.92 32.97
CA ARG A 25 23.23 -2.55 32.65
C ARG A 25 23.14 -2.26 31.15
N ARG A 26 23.52 -3.20 30.28
CA ARG A 26 23.38 -3.07 28.82
C ARG A 26 21.92 -3.00 28.39
N VAL A 27 21.05 -3.86 28.91
CA VAL A 27 19.60 -3.84 28.63
C VAL A 27 18.97 -2.54 29.13
N ALA A 28 19.33 -2.08 30.34
CA ALA A 28 18.89 -0.79 30.87
C ALA A 28 19.35 0.38 29.98
N ARG A 29 20.60 0.35 29.49
CA ARG A 29 21.15 1.35 28.57
C ARG A 29 20.44 1.33 27.21
N VAL A 30 20.12 0.16 26.67
CA VAL A 30 19.34 0.02 25.42
C VAL A 30 17.90 0.52 25.59
N LYS A 31 17.24 0.19 26.71
CA LYS A 31 15.90 0.68 27.04
C LYS A 31 15.91 2.20 27.19
N ARG A 32 16.93 2.75 27.87
CA ARG A 32 17.16 4.19 28.01
C ARG A 32 17.48 4.88 26.69
N ASN A 33 18.04 4.19 25.69
CA ASN A 33 18.29 4.72 24.34
C ASN A 33 17.07 4.63 23.40
N LYS A 34 16.04 3.82 23.73
CA LYS A 34 14.78 3.77 22.97
C LYS A 34 13.86 4.95 23.33
N HIS A 35 13.77 5.30 24.62
CA HIS A 35 13.04 6.48 25.11
C HIS A 35 13.39 7.83 24.43
N PRO A 36 14.66 8.20 24.16
CA PRO A 36 14.99 9.48 23.54
C PRO A 36 14.53 9.58 22.08
N ARG A 37 14.20 8.48 21.38
CA ARG A 37 13.62 8.57 20.03
C ARG A 37 12.14 8.91 20.10
N GLU A 38 11.37 8.21 20.93
CA GLU A 38 9.94 8.46 21.15
C GLU A 38 9.69 9.85 21.75
N VAL A 39 10.49 10.26 22.73
CA VAL A 39 10.43 11.60 23.34
C VAL A 39 10.77 12.70 22.32
N ARG A 40 11.74 12.47 21.42
CA ARG A 40 12.06 13.43 20.35
C ARG A 40 10.91 13.58 19.34
N VAL A 41 10.25 12.49 18.99
CA VAL A 41 9.08 12.52 18.09
C VAL A 41 7.91 13.24 18.76
N PHE A 42 7.62 12.92 20.02
CA PHE A 42 6.62 13.61 20.83
C PHE A 42 6.86 15.12 20.87
N LYS A 43 8.06 15.54 21.29
CA LYS A 43 8.42 16.96 21.41
C LYS A 43 8.31 17.69 20.06
N ARG A 44 8.71 17.06 18.97
CA ARG A 44 8.60 17.64 17.62
C ARG A 44 7.16 17.85 17.20
N ASN A 45 6.30 16.84 17.36
CA ASN A 45 4.90 16.91 16.95
C ASN A 45 4.13 17.92 17.81
N LEU A 46 4.41 17.95 19.13
CA LEU A 46 3.84 18.93 20.04
C LEU A 46 4.27 20.35 19.65
N GLN A 47 5.55 20.55 19.32
CA GLN A 47 6.03 21.86 18.89
C GLN A 47 5.31 22.36 17.63
N LEU A 48 5.10 21.48 16.63
CA LEU A 48 4.36 21.84 15.41
C LEU A 48 2.91 22.19 15.73
N ALA A 49 2.25 21.43 16.61
CA ALA A 49 0.88 21.71 17.05
C ALA A 49 0.76 23.06 17.77
N VAL A 50 1.70 23.38 18.67
CA VAL A 50 1.76 24.68 19.36
C VAL A 50 1.94 25.84 18.39
N ARG A 51 2.79 25.69 17.38
CA ARG A 51 2.96 26.70 16.32
C ARG A 51 1.64 27.02 15.63
N ILE A 52 0.90 25.99 15.18
CA ILE A 52 -0.38 26.20 14.51
C ILE A 52 -1.42 26.80 15.45
N ALA A 53 -1.48 26.38 16.71
CA ALA A 53 -2.38 26.99 17.70
C ALA A 53 -2.11 28.49 17.91
N VAL A 54 -0.83 28.90 17.95
CA VAL A 54 -0.46 30.33 17.95
C VAL A 54 -0.95 31.03 16.68
N GLY A 55 -0.95 30.35 15.53
CA GLY A 55 -1.48 30.90 14.28
C GLY A 55 -2.97 31.07 14.25
N VAL A 56 -3.70 30.13 14.83
CA VAL A 56 -5.14 30.26 15.01
C VAL A 56 -5.46 31.44 15.93
N MET A 57 -4.68 31.65 17.01
CA MET A 57 -4.79 32.83 17.87
C MET A 57 -4.54 34.14 17.10
N LEU A 58 -3.45 34.22 16.34
CA LEU A 58 -3.11 35.40 15.55
C LEU A 58 -4.17 35.70 14.48
N ALA A 59 -4.68 34.65 13.81
CA ALA A 59 -5.79 34.78 12.87
C ALA A 59 -7.07 35.29 13.56
N GLY A 60 -7.35 34.82 14.78
CA GLY A 60 -8.47 35.29 15.61
C GLY A 60 -8.39 36.77 15.99
N ILE A 61 -7.18 37.31 16.21
CA ILE A 61 -6.98 38.74 16.55
C ILE A 61 -7.40 39.65 15.40
N ILE A 62 -7.07 39.27 14.16
CA ILE A 62 -7.44 40.01 12.94
C ILE A 62 -8.95 40.10 12.78
N GLN A 63 -9.67 39.19 13.42
CA GLN A 63 -11.12 39.05 13.35
C GLN A 63 -11.84 39.67 14.57
N THR A 64 -11.17 40.52 15.35
CA THR A 64 -11.79 41.21 16.50
C THR A 64 -12.67 42.38 16.07
N ARG A 65 -13.83 42.54 16.74
CA ARG A 65 -14.74 43.67 16.54
C ARG A 65 -14.42 44.81 17.52
N GLY A 66 -14.58 46.05 17.06
CA GLY A 66 -14.55 47.25 17.88
C GLY A 66 -15.85 47.49 18.64
N SER A 67 -15.90 48.58 19.42
CA SER A 67 -17.05 48.98 20.27
C SER A 67 -18.32 49.32 19.49
N SER A 68 -18.19 49.70 18.22
CA SER A 68 -19.27 50.12 17.30
C SER A 68 -19.81 49.00 16.41
N ARG A 69 -19.44 47.73 16.63
CA ARG A 69 -19.67 46.55 15.73
C ARG A 69 -18.86 46.57 14.42
N GLU A 70 -18.03 47.59 14.20
CA GLU A 70 -17.05 47.65 13.10
C GLU A 70 -15.90 46.66 13.30
N TRP A 71 -15.30 46.20 12.20
CA TRP A 71 -14.15 45.32 12.23
C TRP A 71 -12.88 46.13 12.45
N LEU A 72 -12.03 45.75 13.41
CA LEU A 72 -10.85 46.54 13.76
C LEU A 72 -9.81 46.65 12.63
N PHE A 73 -9.74 45.64 11.77
CA PHE A 73 -8.72 45.50 10.71
C PHE A 73 -9.29 45.40 9.29
N LEU A 74 -10.61 45.56 9.11
CA LEU A 74 -11.26 45.49 7.79
C LEU A 74 -11.94 46.84 7.48
N PRO A 75 -12.19 47.16 6.19
CA PRO A 75 -12.87 48.40 5.83
C PRO A 75 -14.25 48.50 6.48
N ASP A 76 -14.66 49.71 6.87
CA ASP A 76 -15.95 49.98 7.53
C ASP A 76 -17.17 49.53 6.69
N SER A 77 -16.99 49.40 5.37
CA SER A 77 -18.01 48.92 4.44
C SER A 77 -18.16 47.39 4.40
N TYR A 78 -17.32 46.62 5.10
CA TYR A 78 -17.36 45.16 5.09
C TYR A 78 -18.33 44.58 6.12
N TYR A 79 -19.32 43.82 5.64
CA TYR A 79 -20.42 43.32 6.48
C TYR A 79 -20.63 41.79 6.46
N LEU A 80 -20.03 41.05 5.52
CA LEU A 80 -20.27 39.61 5.35
C LEU A 80 -19.75 38.74 6.50
N GLY A 81 -18.83 39.27 7.30
CA GLY A 81 -18.17 38.55 8.38
C GLY A 81 -17.23 37.44 7.91
N GLY A 82 -16.24 37.10 8.74
CA GLY A 82 -15.17 36.18 8.37
C GLY A 82 -14.40 35.57 9.54
N LEU A 83 -15.04 35.46 10.72
CA LEU A 83 -14.40 35.11 12.00
C LEU A 83 -13.70 33.74 12.05
N THR A 84 -13.90 32.86 11.07
CA THR A 84 -13.39 31.48 11.12
C THR A 84 -12.50 31.13 9.92
N VAL A 85 -12.43 32.01 8.92
CA VAL A 85 -11.82 31.74 7.61
C VAL A 85 -10.31 31.75 7.68
N ALA A 86 -9.72 32.80 8.26
CA ALA A 86 -8.27 32.91 8.40
C ALA A 86 -7.72 31.77 9.29
N SER A 87 -8.40 31.45 10.39
CA SER A 87 -8.06 30.31 11.25
C SER A 87 -8.19 28.97 10.52
N MET A 88 -9.21 28.80 9.69
CA MET A 88 -9.40 27.61 8.87
C MET A 88 -8.25 27.46 7.86
N MET A 89 -7.83 28.53 7.20
CA MET A 89 -6.68 28.50 6.30
C MET A 89 -5.40 28.09 7.03
N VAL A 90 -5.16 28.59 8.25
CA VAL A 90 -4.01 28.18 9.08
C VAL A 90 -4.04 26.69 9.42
N ILE A 91 -5.21 26.17 9.78
CA ILE A 91 -5.42 24.75 10.13
C ILE A 91 -5.18 23.84 8.94
N TYR A 92 -5.72 24.16 7.77
CA TYR A 92 -5.58 23.33 6.55
C TYR A 92 -4.21 23.49 5.87
N ALA A 93 -3.53 24.62 6.08
CA ALA A 93 -2.15 24.82 5.61
C ALA A 93 -1.10 24.07 6.47
N ALA A 94 -1.51 23.39 7.55
CA ALA A 94 -0.61 22.70 8.47
C ALA A 94 0.17 21.54 7.83
N ALA A 95 1.51 21.63 7.82
CA ALA A 95 2.40 20.56 7.36
C ALA A 95 3.65 20.38 8.23
N ASN A 96 4.46 19.34 7.95
CA ASN A 96 5.66 19.01 8.73
C ASN A 96 6.90 19.85 8.38
N THR A 97 6.88 20.52 7.23
CA THR A 97 8.00 21.27 6.64
C THR A 97 7.47 22.55 6.01
N VAL A 98 8.36 23.52 5.78
CA VAL A 98 8.01 24.78 5.12
C VAL A 98 7.55 24.54 3.67
N GLY A 99 8.25 23.67 2.92
CA GLY A 99 7.83 23.26 1.59
C GLY A 99 6.44 22.62 1.54
N GLY A 100 6.12 21.78 2.52
CA GLY A 100 4.78 21.19 2.65
C GLY A 100 3.70 22.23 2.95
N VAL A 101 3.97 23.25 3.79
CA VAL A 101 3.00 24.33 4.04
C VAL A 101 2.77 25.16 2.79
N LEU A 102 3.84 25.47 2.04
CA LEU A 102 3.71 26.21 0.79
C LEU A 102 2.86 25.44 -0.24
N GLU A 103 3.04 24.11 -0.31
CA GLU A 103 2.18 23.26 -1.13
C GLU A 103 0.70 23.43 -0.78
N GLN A 104 0.38 23.35 0.52
CA GLN A 104 -1.00 23.48 0.98
C GLN A 104 -1.55 24.89 0.74
N VAL A 105 -0.77 25.94 1.01
CA VAL A 105 -1.15 27.33 0.74
C VAL A 105 -1.51 27.53 -0.72
N TRP A 106 -0.66 27.06 -1.64
CA TRP A 106 -0.95 27.15 -3.07
C TRP A 106 -2.22 26.40 -3.46
N GLN A 107 -2.43 25.19 -2.94
CA GLN A 107 -3.66 24.41 -3.20
C GLN A 107 -4.92 25.15 -2.72
N ILE A 108 -4.85 25.75 -1.53
CA ILE A 108 -5.96 26.50 -0.92
C ILE A 108 -6.27 27.74 -1.76
N ASP A 109 -5.27 28.58 -2.03
CA ASP A 109 -5.44 29.85 -2.74
C ASP A 109 -5.96 29.63 -4.17
N VAL A 110 -5.47 28.61 -4.88
CA VAL A 110 -5.98 28.23 -6.20
C VAL A 110 -7.44 27.77 -6.13
N GLY A 111 -7.81 26.98 -5.12
CA GLY A 111 -9.19 26.56 -4.92
C GLY A 111 -10.14 27.74 -4.70
N VAL A 112 -9.76 28.66 -3.82
CA VAL A 112 -10.52 29.91 -3.55
C VAL A 112 -10.63 30.77 -4.81
N ALA A 113 -9.54 30.92 -5.58
CA ALA A 113 -9.53 31.70 -6.81
C ALA A 113 -10.44 31.12 -7.89
N ILE A 114 -10.50 29.79 -8.04
CA ILE A 114 -11.40 29.12 -8.98
C ILE A 114 -12.86 29.40 -8.62
N ALA A 115 -13.22 29.29 -7.33
CA ALA A 115 -14.56 29.59 -6.85
C ALA A 115 -14.94 31.05 -7.11
N LEU A 116 -14.04 31.98 -6.81
CA LEU A 116 -14.24 33.40 -7.03
C LEU A 116 -14.47 33.72 -8.51
N LEU A 117 -13.59 33.26 -9.40
CA LEU A 117 -13.71 33.46 -10.86
C LEU A 117 -15.02 32.90 -11.41
N TYR A 118 -15.41 31.70 -10.96
CA TYR A 118 -16.67 31.09 -11.38
C TYR A 118 -17.89 31.92 -10.96
N ASN A 119 -17.95 32.41 -9.71
CA ASN A 119 -19.05 33.26 -9.27
C ASN A 119 -19.08 34.59 -10.02
N PHE A 120 -17.92 35.21 -10.31
CA PHE A 120 -17.88 36.43 -11.13
C PHE A 120 -18.49 36.21 -12.51
N VAL A 121 -18.14 35.11 -13.18
CA VAL A 121 -18.69 34.79 -14.51
C VAL A 121 -20.19 34.51 -14.45
N ILE A 122 -20.65 33.68 -13.49
CA ILE A 122 -22.06 33.34 -13.40
C ILE A 122 -22.93 34.55 -13.12
N PHE A 123 -22.57 35.37 -12.13
CA PHE A 123 -23.42 36.50 -11.74
C PHE A 123 -23.28 37.72 -12.67
N ALA A 124 -22.28 37.72 -13.56
CA ALA A 124 -22.26 38.62 -14.71
C ALA A 124 -23.25 38.19 -15.81
N CYS A 125 -23.52 36.88 -15.95
CA CYS A 125 -24.44 36.34 -16.96
C CYS A 125 -25.87 36.14 -16.47
N VAL A 126 -26.08 35.93 -15.17
CA VAL A 126 -27.37 35.63 -14.54
C VAL A 126 -27.61 36.61 -13.39
N PRO A 127 -28.32 37.72 -13.62
CA PRO A 127 -28.64 38.68 -12.57
C PRO A 127 -29.70 38.10 -11.59
N ILE A 128 -29.61 38.49 -10.32
CA ILE A 128 -30.53 38.06 -9.26
C ILE A 128 -31.81 38.90 -9.36
N THR A 129 -32.96 38.24 -9.46
CA THR A 129 -34.24 38.91 -9.76
C THR A 129 -35.21 38.98 -8.57
N GLN A 130 -34.96 38.21 -7.51
CA GLN A 130 -35.85 38.03 -6.34
C GLN A 130 -37.30 37.71 -6.72
N GLY A 131 -37.52 37.08 -7.87
CA GLY A 131 -38.85 36.69 -8.34
C GLY A 131 -39.45 35.55 -7.50
N SER A 132 -40.79 35.49 -7.38
CA SER A 132 -41.54 34.37 -6.77
C SER A 132 -41.10 34.01 -5.33
N LEU A 133 -41.27 34.96 -4.40
CA LEU A 133 -40.90 34.79 -2.99
C LEU A 133 -41.90 33.90 -2.24
N ILE A 134 -41.40 32.86 -1.58
CA ILE A 134 -42.16 32.03 -0.62
C ILE A 134 -41.73 32.38 0.80
N THR A 135 -42.71 32.51 1.70
CA THR A 135 -42.48 32.71 3.14
C THR A 135 -42.32 31.37 3.85
N VAL A 136 -41.23 31.21 4.61
CA VAL A 136 -41.05 30.12 5.56
C VAL A 136 -41.30 30.66 6.97
N SER A 137 -42.30 30.09 7.65
CA SER A 137 -42.86 30.66 8.87
C SER A 137 -41.96 30.54 10.12
N GLN A 138 -41.08 29.54 10.19
CA GLN A 138 -40.14 29.37 11.32
C GLN A 138 -38.81 28.76 10.87
N ASN A 139 -37.69 29.41 11.21
CA ASN A 139 -36.36 28.80 11.31
C ASN A 139 -36.13 28.28 12.76
N ILE A 140 -35.08 27.49 12.99
CA ILE A 140 -34.61 27.07 14.32
C ILE A 140 -34.36 28.25 15.27
N ASN A 141 -34.03 29.43 14.74
CA ASN A 141 -33.87 30.67 15.51
C ASN A 141 -35.18 31.46 15.70
N GLY A 142 -36.33 30.95 15.23
CA GLY A 142 -37.65 31.57 15.40
C GLY A 142 -37.97 32.73 14.45
N SER A 143 -37.09 33.08 13.52
CA SER A 143 -37.30 34.16 12.53
C SER A 143 -37.98 33.66 11.25
N THR A 144 -38.91 34.45 10.72
CA THR A 144 -39.47 34.28 9.36
C THR A 144 -38.45 34.72 8.32
N TYR A 145 -38.38 34.02 7.18
CA TYR A 145 -37.52 34.40 6.06
C TYR A 145 -38.18 34.04 4.72
N TYR A 146 -37.65 34.63 3.64
CA TYR A 146 -38.18 34.42 2.29
C TYR A 146 -37.22 33.61 1.43
N VAL A 147 -37.76 32.85 0.47
CA VAL A 147 -37.00 32.06 -0.51
C VAL A 147 -37.47 32.47 -1.91
N SER A 148 -36.56 32.90 -2.79
CA SER A 148 -36.87 33.10 -4.22
C SER A 148 -36.74 31.76 -4.97
N LEU A 149 -37.86 31.21 -5.43
CA LEU A 149 -37.85 29.94 -6.18
C LEU A 149 -37.20 30.06 -7.55
N GLN A 150 -37.39 31.18 -8.24
CA GLN A 150 -36.83 31.43 -9.56
C GLN A 150 -35.30 31.46 -9.52
N ASP A 151 -34.72 32.26 -8.62
CA ASP A 151 -33.26 32.37 -8.50
C ASP A 151 -32.65 31.06 -7.99
N TRP A 152 -33.33 30.35 -7.08
CA TRP A 152 -32.90 29.02 -6.61
C TRP A 152 -32.92 27.97 -7.74
N GLY A 153 -33.98 27.93 -8.55
CA GLY A 153 -34.15 26.98 -9.65
C GLY A 153 -33.12 27.14 -10.77
N VAL A 154 -32.64 28.36 -11.02
CA VAL A 154 -31.59 28.63 -12.01
C VAL A 154 -30.20 28.34 -11.46
N THR A 155 -29.94 28.66 -10.19
CA THR A 155 -28.60 28.53 -9.59
C THR A 155 -28.27 27.11 -9.13
N LEU A 156 -29.25 26.32 -8.66
CA LEU A 156 -29.02 24.97 -8.16
C LEU A 156 -28.41 24.01 -9.21
N PRO A 157 -28.91 23.93 -10.46
CA PRO A 157 -28.32 23.06 -11.48
C PRO A 157 -26.88 23.46 -11.84
N LEU A 158 -26.60 24.76 -11.90
CA LEU A 158 -25.26 25.29 -12.16
C LEU A 158 -24.29 24.94 -11.04
N LEU A 159 -24.74 25.09 -9.79
CA LEU A 159 -23.98 24.71 -8.59
C LEU A 159 -23.69 23.21 -8.57
N ALA A 160 -24.69 22.36 -8.83
CA ALA A 160 -24.53 20.91 -8.94
C ALA A 160 -23.51 20.53 -10.01
N LEU A 161 -23.61 21.14 -11.20
CA LEU A 161 -22.67 20.91 -12.31
C LEU A 161 -21.24 21.31 -11.93
N PHE A 162 -21.04 22.48 -11.33
CA PHE A 162 -19.72 22.92 -10.86
C PHE A 162 -19.13 21.95 -9.84
N THR A 163 -19.91 21.55 -8.82
CA THR A 163 -19.43 20.61 -7.81
C THR A 163 -19.03 19.27 -8.44
N LEU A 164 -19.80 18.77 -9.41
CA LEU A 164 -19.48 17.52 -10.10
C LEU A 164 -18.18 17.64 -10.91
N LEU A 165 -18.04 18.70 -11.72
CA LEU A 165 -16.86 18.93 -12.56
C LEU A 165 -15.58 19.11 -11.72
N VAL A 166 -15.65 19.88 -10.63
CA VAL A 166 -14.49 20.08 -9.75
C VAL A 166 -14.12 18.79 -9.04
N LEU A 167 -15.09 18.00 -8.55
CA LEU A 167 -14.79 16.74 -7.88
C LEU A 167 -14.26 15.66 -8.84
N LEU A 168 -14.74 15.64 -10.10
CA LEU A 168 -14.25 14.75 -11.16
C LEU A 168 -12.84 15.14 -11.64
N SER A 169 -12.47 16.42 -11.60
CA SER A 169 -11.17 16.88 -12.09
C SER A 169 -9.98 16.16 -11.42
N PRO A 170 -8.88 15.88 -12.12
CA PRO A 170 -7.68 15.26 -11.54
C PRO A 170 -6.82 16.26 -10.75
N MET A 171 -7.46 17.08 -9.91
CA MET A 171 -6.80 18.07 -9.04
C MET A 171 -6.50 17.49 -7.64
N GLN A 172 -5.59 18.13 -6.90
CA GLN A 172 -5.29 17.75 -5.51
C GLN A 172 -6.51 17.96 -4.58
N SER A 173 -6.63 17.14 -3.53
CA SER A 173 -7.81 17.09 -2.65
C SER A 173 -8.16 18.45 -2.03
N ASN A 174 -7.18 19.22 -1.54
CA ASN A 174 -7.48 20.52 -0.93
C ASN A 174 -7.94 21.58 -1.93
N VAL A 175 -7.46 21.56 -3.18
CA VAL A 175 -7.99 22.45 -4.24
C VAL A 175 -9.49 22.22 -4.41
N LYS A 176 -9.91 20.95 -4.47
CA LYS A 176 -11.33 20.57 -4.61
C LYS A 176 -12.16 21.02 -3.40
N LYS A 177 -11.67 20.75 -2.18
CA LYS A 177 -12.36 21.13 -0.94
C LYS A 177 -12.61 22.63 -0.86
N PHE A 178 -11.58 23.43 -1.10
CA PHE A 178 -11.70 24.89 -1.02
C PHE A 178 -12.44 25.50 -2.22
N ALA A 179 -12.32 24.94 -3.43
CA ALA A 179 -13.13 25.38 -4.56
C ALA A 179 -14.63 25.14 -4.32
N VAL A 180 -15.00 23.93 -3.89
CA VAL A 180 -16.40 23.59 -3.63
C VAL A 180 -16.95 24.33 -2.40
N SER A 181 -16.22 24.32 -1.27
CA SER A 181 -16.68 24.98 -0.04
C SER A 181 -16.84 26.48 -0.20
N THR A 182 -15.88 27.15 -0.85
CA THR A 182 -15.94 28.60 -1.07
C THR A 182 -17.06 28.95 -2.04
N ASN A 183 -17.25 28.15 -3.09
CA ASN A 183 -18.36 28.35 -4.02
C ASN A 183 -19.72 28.19 -3.33
N LEU A 184 -19.88 27.18 -2.47
CA LEU A 184 -21.10 26.98 -1.69
C LEU A 184 -21.41 28.18 -0.78
N TYR A 185 -20.40 28.72 -0.10
CA TYR A 185 -20.56 29.93 0.72
C TYR A 185 -20.96 31.14 -0.14
N PHE A 186 -20.27 31.37 -1.26
CA PHE A 186 -20.53 32.52 -2.13
C PHE A 186 -21.93 32.46 -2.75
N THR A 187 -22.29 31.34 -3.37
CA THR A 187 -23.57 31.18 -4.05
C THR A 187 -24.74 31.24 -3.06
N LEU A 188 -24.67 30.59 -1.90
CA LEU A 188 -25.75 30.66 -0.90
C LEU A 188 -25.93 32.07 -0.33
N THR A 189 -24.83 32.79 -0.12
CA THR A 189 -24.86 34.20 0.34
C THR A 189 -25.43 35.14 -0.73
N LEU A 190 -25.18 34.86 -2.00
CA LEU A 190 -25.69 35.62 -3.14
C LEU A 190 -27.19 35.40 -3.31
N VAL A 191 -27.63 34.13 -3.36
CA VAL A 191 -29.03 33.73 -3.61
C VAL A 191 -29.97 34.08 -2.45
N ASP A 192 -29.47 34.19 -1.21
CA ASP A 192 -30.28 34.60 -0.06
C ASP A 192 -30.94 35.97 -0.31
N PRO A 193 -32.28 36.11 -0.34
CA PRO A 193 -32.93 37.40 -0.52
C PRO A 193 -32.88 38.27 0.74
N MET A 194 -32.47 37.74 1.90
CA MET A 194 -32.42 38.46 3.18
C MET A 194 -31.16 39.30 3.33
N ASN A 195 -31.30 40.41 4.05
CA ASN A 195 -30.16 41.28 4.35
C ASN A 195 -29.21 40.58 5.35
N PRO A 196 -27.90 40.50 5.04
CA PRO A 196 -26.92 39.80 5.88
C PRO A 196 -26.66 40.45 7.25
N ILE A 197 -27.01 41.73 7.44
CA ILE A 197 -26.90 42.44 8.72
C ILE A 197 -28.22 42.35 9.50
N PHE A 198 -29.35 42.52 8.80
CA PHE A 198 -30.70 42.49 9.38
C PHE A 198 -31.52 41.39 8.71
N THR A 199 -31.47 40.19 9.30
CA THR A 199 -32.08 38.97 8.74
C THR A 199 -33.60 39.02 8.59
N THR A 200 -34.26 40.08 9.05
CA THR A 200 -35.71 40.29 8.97
C THR A 200 -36.13 41.19 7.79
N VAL A 201 -35.18 41.75 7.04
CA VAL A 201 -35.42 42.70 5.95
C VAL A 201 -34.86 42.15 4.64
N LEU A 202 -35.53 42.37 3.51
CA LEU A 202 -35.03 41.98 2.18
C LEU A 202 -33.84 42.85 1.75
N LYS A 203 -32.96 42.30 0.90
CA LYS A 203 -31.90 43.08 0.24
C LYS A 203 -32.54 44.08 -0.73
N ASP A 204 -32.14 45.35 -0.62
CA ASP A 204 -32.53 46.38 -1.57
C ASP A 204 -31.68 46.28 -2.85
N ILE A 205 -32.30 45.91 -3.97
CA ILE A 205 -31.68 45.76 -5.30
C ILE A 205 -31.83 47.06 -6.12
N SER A 206 -32.53 48.09 -5.61
CA SER A 206 -32.76 49.32 -6.36
C SER A 206 -31.48 50.14 -6.58
N ASN A 207 -31.34 50.74 -7.77
CA ASN A 207 -30.14 51.44 -8.21
C ASN A 207 -29.79 52.72 -7.42
N SER A 208 -30.67 53.22 -6.54
CA SER A 208 -30.47 54.51 -5.84
C SER A 208 -29.61 54.42 -4.57
N SER A 209 -29.40 53.21 -4.01
CA SER A 209 -28.51 52.99 -2.84
C SER A 209 -28.01 51.55 -2.73
N SER A 210 -27.28 51.05 -3.75
CA SER A 210 -26.95 49.62 -3.88
C SER A 210 -25.86 49.09 -2.93
N TYR A 211 -25.95 49.40 -1.64
CA TYR A 211 -25.07 48.83 -0.61
C TYR A 211 -25.12 47.28 -0.63
N TYR A 212 -26.24 46.68 -1.03
CA TYR A 212 -26.42 45.23 -1.18
C TYR A 212 -26.58 44.76 -2.64
N GLY A 213 -26.25 45.62 -3.62
CA GLY A 213 -26.27 45.25 -5.04
C GLY A 213 -25.26 44.14 -5.37
N THR A 214 -25.50 43.43 -6.47
CA THR A 214 -24.66 42.29 -6.91
C THR A 214 -23.19 42.66 -7.04
N ASP A 215 -22.87 43.82 -7.61
CA ASP A 215 -21.50 44.28 -7.82
C ASP A 215 -20.76 44.57 -6.51
N ASN A 216 -21.45 45.23 -5.56
CA ASN A 216 -20.87 45.49 -4.24
C ASN A 216 -20.72 44.19 -3.45
N LEU A 217 -21.69 43.29 -3.52
CA LEU A 217 -21.63 41.99 -2.86
C LEU A 217 -20.46 41.14 -3.38
N LEU A 218 -20.23 41.11 -4.69
CA LEU A 218 -19.05 40.47 -5.30
C LEU A 218 -17.74 41.12 -4.84
N LYS A 219 -17.70 42.44 -4.69
CA LYS A 219 -16.55 43.15 -4.11
C LYS A 219 -16.30 42.75 -2.65
N GLN A 220 -17.37 42.59 -1.85
CA GLN A 220 -17.26 42.12 -0.46
C GLN A 220 -16.77 40.66 -0.39
N LEU A 221 -17.18 39.80 -1.33
CA LEU A 221 -16.67 38.42 -1.43
C LEU A 221 -15.20 38.38 -1.86
N ALA A 222 -14.75 39.31 -2.70
CA ALA A 222 -13.33 39.46 -3.03
C ALA A 222 -12.50 39.87 -1.79
N ILE A 223 -13.04 40.76 -0.94
CA ILE A 223 -12.42 41.12 0.35
C ILE A 223 -12.36 39.87 1.26
N TYR A 224 -13.42 39.05 1.30
CA TYR A 224 -13.42 37.78 2.04
C TYR A 224 -12.31 36.82 1.56
N SER A 225 -12.11 36.68 0.24
CA SER A 225 -10.99 35.90 -0.31
C SER A 225 -9.63 36.45 0.10
N ALA A 226 -9.46 37.78 0.16
CA ALA A 226 -8.23 38.41 0.62
C ALA A 226 -7.92 38.09 2.10
N VAL A 227 -8.95 38.01 2.96
CA VAL A 227 -8.79 37.54 4.36
C VAL A 227 -8.29 36.10 4.42
N GLY A 228 -8.74 35.25 3.50
CA GLY A 228 -8.20 33.89 3.33
C GLY A 228 -6.69 33.88 3.05
N VAL A 229 -6.21 34.74 2.15
CA VAL A 229 -4.78 34.90 1.83
C VAL A 229 -3.98 35.38 3.04
N VAL A 230 -4.55 36.27 3.86
CA VAL A 230 -3.89 36.66 5.13
C VAL A 230 -3.73 35.45 6.06
N GLY A 231 -4.74 34.59 6.16
CA GLY A 231 -4.67 33.33 6.90
C GLY A 231 -3.56 32.39 6.41
N THR A 232 -3.42 32.22 5.08
CA THR A 232 -2.35 31.39 4.51
C THR A 232 -0.95 31.98 4.74
N LEU A 233 -0.81 33.31 4.69
CA LEU A 233 0.44 34.01 5.03
C LEU A 233 0.83 33.84 6.50
N ILE A 234 -0.14 33.87 7.42
CA ILE A 234 0.08 33.60 8.86
C ILE A 234 0.60 32.17 9.05
N ALA A 235 0.00 31.19 8.36
CA ALA A 235 0.44 29.80 8.41
C ALA A 235 1.91 29.65 8.00
N LEU A 236 2.33 30.35 6.94
CA LEU A 236 3.70 30.37 6.47
C LEU A 236 4.65 31.04 7.48
N LEU A 237 4.26 32.22 8.01
CA LEU A 237 5.05 32.99 8.98
C LEU A 237 5.43 32.12 10.21
N ILE A 238 4.47 31.36 10.72
CA ILE A 238 4.63 30.60 11.98
C ILE A 238 5.41 29.29 11.76
N MET A 239 5.47 28.80 10.53
CA MET A 239 6.40 27.72 10.21
C MET A 239 7.84 28.19 10.07
N VAL A 240 8.05 29.46 9.68
CA VAL A 240 9.37 30.08 9.60
C VAL A 240 9.89 30.50 10.98
N LEU A 241 9.03 31.05 11.85
CA LEU A 241 9.39 31.50 13.19
C LEU A 241 9.18 30.40 14.25
N PRO A 242 10.02 30.27 15.30
CA PRO A 242 11.29 30.96 15.56
C PRO A 242 12.48 30.39 14.78
N TYR A 243 12.34 29.20 14.17
CA TYR A 243 13.35 28.65 13.28
C TYR A 243 12.70 27.86 12.14
N PRO A 244 13.21 28.02 10.89
CA PRO A 244 12.63 27.38 9.72
C PRO A 244 13.04 25.90 9.65
N ILE A 245 12.06 25.04 9.38
CA ILE A 245 12.25 23.60 9.25
C ILE A 245 12.28 23.24 7.75
N PHE A 246 13.41 23.50 7.11
CA PHE A 246 13.61 23.19 5.69
C PHE A 246 13.79 21.68 5.44
N ALA A 247 13.08 21.15 4.46
CA ALA A 247 13.22 19.78 3.99
C ALA A 247 14.61 19.55 3.36
N MET A 248 15.12 20.52 2.58
CA MET A 248 16.44 20.43 1.93
C MET A 248 17.58 20.15 2.92
N ARG A 249 17.61 20.86 4.05
CA ARG A 249 18.67 20.71 5.08
C ARG A 249 18.62 19.32 5.72
N LYS A 250 17.42 18.80 6.00
CA LYS A 250 17.25 17.46 6.54
C LYS A 250 17.66 16.39 5.52
N LEU A 251 17.28 16.58 4.25
CA LEU A 251 17.60 15.66 3.17
C LEU A 251 19.12 15.57 2.93
N ARG A 252 19.83 16.72 2.89
CA ARG A 252 21.30 16.75 2.79
C ARG A 252 21.97 15.93 3.90
N ARG A 253 21.52 16.07 5.15
CA ARG A 253 22.04 15.30 6.29
C ARG A 253 21.80 13.79 6.17
N GLN A 254 20.68 13.37 5.58
CA GLN A 254 20.40 11.95 5.37
C GLN A 254 21.27 11.38 4.25
N ILE A 255 21.50 12.16 3.18
CA ILE A 255 22.36 11.78 2.04
C ILE A 255 23.81 11.62 2.50
N THR A 256 24.35 12.56 3.27
CA THR A 256 25.71 12.44 3.81
C THR A 256 25.91 11.21 4.70
N ALA A 257 24.85 10.75 5.35
CA ALA A 257 24.90 9.57 6.21
C ALA A 257 24.59 8.25 5.47
N SER A 258 24.10 8.30 4.23
CA SER A 258 23.61 7.12 3.52
C SER A 258 24.68 6.09 3.15
N PRO A 259 25.89 6.48 2.69
CA PRO A 259 26.91 5.49 2.36
C PRO A 259 27.32 4.64 3.55
N HIS A 260 27.41 5.23 4.75
CA HIS A 260 27.75 4.51 5.98
C HIS A 260 26.77 3.37 6.30
N ASN A 261 25.47 3.54 6.02
CA ASN A 261 24.49 2.46 6.21
C ASN A 261 24.75 1.29 5.26
N ILE A 262 24.95 1.58 3.96
CA ILE A 262 25.21 0.57 2.94
C ILE A 262 26.52 -0.15 3.24
N ARG A 263 27.57 0.60 3.61
CA ARG A 263 28.85 0.07 4.02
C ARG A 263 28.74 -0.89 5.20
N ASP A 264 28.04 -0.50 6.25
CA ASP A 264 27.88 -1.35 7.44
C ASP A 264 27.12 -2.66 7.12
N ILE A 265 26.13 -2.61 6.23
CA ILE A 265 25.37 -3.79 5.79
C ILE A 265 26.24 -4.66 4.88
N LEU A 266 26.87 -4.08 3.86
CA LEU A 266 27.70 -4.80 2.90
C LEU A 266 28.90 -5.46 3.58
N ASN A 267 29.57 -4.74 4.49
CA ASN A 267 30.65 -5.32 5.29
C ASN A 267 30.17 -6.50 6.12
N LEU A 268 29.01 -6.37 6.77
CA LEU A 268 28.45 -7.47 7.57
C LEU A 268 28.11 -8.69 6.70
N ILE A 269 27.53 -8.48 5.51
CA ILE A 269 27.17 -9.53 4.54
C ILE A 269 28.43 -10.23 4.04
N VAL A 270 29.39 -9.49 3.47
CA VAL A 270 30.59 -10.07 2.88
C VAL A 270 31.47 -10.74 3.95
N ASP A 271 31.65 -10.12 5.11
CA ASP A 271 32.42 -10.71 6.22
C ASP A 271 31.80 -12.05 6.67
N SER A 272 30.47 -12.10 6.75
CA SER A 272 29.77 -13.31 7.17
C SER A 272 29.82 -14.43 6.13
N TYR A 273 29.53 -14.11 4.88
CA TYR A 273 29.39 -15.08 3.80
C TYR A 273 30.76 -15.59 3.34
N CYS A 274 31.73 -14.70 3.14
CA CYS A 274 33.05 -15.06 2.64
C CYS A 274 33.96 -15.70 3.72
N PHE A 275 33.86 -15.28 4.99
CA PHE A 275 34.83 -15.69 6.03
C PHE A 275 34.26 -16.56 7.16
N ARG A 276 32.94 -16.54 7.41
CA ARG A 276 32.30 -17.28 8.54
C ARG A 276 31.34 -18.39 8.10
N ALA A 277 31.52 -18.92 6.90
CA ALA A 277 30.65 -19.91 6.24
C ALA A 277 30.08 -21.01 7.15
N LYS A 278 30.88 -21.64 8.01
CA LYS A 278 30.44 -22.81 8.81
C LYS A 278 29.37 -22.53 9.89
N ASP A 279 29.19 -21.28 10.30
CA ASP A 279 28.34 -20.92 11.47
C ASP A 279 27.14 -20.03 11.15
N ILE A 280 26.92 -19.68 9.87
CA ILE A 280 25.89 -18.71 9.43
C ILE A 280 24.48 -19.15 9.87
N LYS A 281 24.14 -20.44 9.72
CA LYS A 281 22.82 -20.97 10.13
C LYS A 281 22.61 -21.00 11.65
N LYS A 282 23.68 -21.02 12.45
CA LYS A 282 23.61 -21.14 13.93
C LYS A 282 23.56 -19.78 14.64
N MET A 283 23.78 -18.68 13.92
CA MET A 283 23.82 -17.34 14.53
C MET A 283 22.51 -16.56 14.31
N ASP A 284 21.46 -16.89 15.07
CA ASP A 284 20.22 -16.09 15.14
C ASP A 284 20.50 -14.59 15.39
N PHE A 285 21.56 -14.31 16.14
CA PHE A 285 22.03 -12.94 16.40
C PHE A 285 22.49 -12.20 15.13
N PHE A 286 23.11 -12.89 14.18
CA PHE A 286 23.53 -12.30 12.90
C PHE A 286 22.30 -11.87 12.10
N LYS A 287 21.33 -12.78 11.92
CA LYS A 287 20.07 -12.51 11.21
C LYS A 287 19.35 -11.31 11.80
N LEU A 288 19.15 -11.31 13.13
CA LEU A 288 18.54 -10.19 13.85
C LEU A 288 19.30 -8.86 13.69
N ARG A 289 20.64 -8.91 13.63
CA ARG A 289 21.46 -7.70 13.41
C ARG A 289 21.33 -7.19 11.98
N LEU A 290 21.38 -8.08 11.00
CA LEU A 290 21.25 -7.74 9.58
C LEU A 290 19.86 -7.15 9.28
N ASP A 291 18.80 -7.81 9.77
CA ASP A 291 17.41 -7.32 9.65
C ASP A 291 17.25 -5.93 10.25
N ARG A 292 17.85 -5.70 11.43
CA ARG A 292 17.81 -4.39 12.07
C ARG A 292 18.52 -3.32 11.23
N LEU A 293 19.65 -3.64 10.60
CA LEU A 293 20.36 -2.67 9.75
C LEU A 293 19.59 -2.37 8.46
N LEU A 294 19.09 -3.40 7.77
CA LEU A 294 18.26 -3.27 6.57
C LEU A 294 16.98 -2.47 6.86
N SER A 295 16.27 -2.78 7.95
CA SER A 295 15.09 -2.02 8.37
C SER A 295 15.42 -0.55 8.66
N ASN A 296 16.56 -0.25 9.29
CA ASN A 296 16.98 1.14 9.50
C ASN A 296 17.33 1.85 8.18
N ALA A 297 17.94 1.15 7.23
CA ALA A 297 18.25 1.68 5.90
C ALA A 297 16.98 1.96 5.09
N HIS A 298 16.00 1.06 5.12
CA HIS A 298 14.70 1.23 4.48
C HIS A 298 13.91 2.40 5.09
N ASN A 299 13.88 2.51 6.43
CA ASN A 299 13.29 3.66 7.10
C ASN A 299 13.95 5.00 6.74
N ARG A 300 15.24 5.00 6.37
CA ARG A 300 15.92 6.20 5.87
C ARG A 300 15.52 6.50 4.43
N LEU A 301 15.38 5.48 3.58
CA LEU A 301 14.91 5.65 2.20
C LEU A 301 13.53 6.31 2.17
N THR A 302 12.56 5.78 2.92
CA THR A 302 11.19 6.33 2.99
C THR A 302 11.18 7.78 3.52
N LEU A 303 12.08 8.09 4.46
CA LEU A 303 12.28 9.46 4.95
C LEU A 303 12.87 10.36 3.84
N MET A 304 13.86 9.88 3.08
CA MET A 304 14.43 10.65 1.96
C MET A 304 13.39 10.93 0.87
N GLU A 305 12.56 9.95 0.52
CA GLU A 305 11.50 10.09 -0.49
C GLU A 305 10.43 11.10 -0.06
N SER A 306 9.97 11.02 1.20
CA SER A 306 9.02 12.01 1.73
C SER A 306 9.60 13.43 1.75
N LEU A 307 10.86 13.61 2.21
CA LEU A 307 11.51 14.91 2.15
C LEU A 307 11.71 15.41 0.72
N LEU A 308 12.01 14.52 -0.23
CA LEU A 308 12.18 14.87 -1.64
C LEU A 308 10.87 15.41 -2.23
N ASN A 309 9.73 14.88 -1.81
CA ASN A 309 8.41 15.37 -2.18
C ASN A 309 8.10 16.75 -1.59
N ASP A 310 8.66 17.11 -0.44
CA ASP A 310 8.49 18.46 0.12
C ASP A 310 9.44 19.50 -0.51
N CYS A 311 10.62 19.07 -1.00
CA CYS A 311 11.70 19.98 -1.41
C CYS A 311 11.45 20.79 -2.70
N TRP A 312 10.52 20.39 -3.58
CA TRP A 312 10.38 21.07 -4.89
C TRP A 312 9.83 22.49 -4.78
N TRP A 313 8.91 22.71 -3.84
CA TRP A 313 8.39 24.02 -3.51
C TRP A 313 9.47 24.94 -2.95
N GLU A 314 10.32 24.41 -2.06
CA GLU A 314 11.46 25.15 -1.51
C GLU A 314 12.43 25.58 -2.65
N GLU A 315 12.59 24.75 -3.70
CA GLU A 315 13.44 25.09 -4.86
C GLU A 315 12.81 26.16 -5.76
N LEU A 316 11.48 26.13 -5.96
CA LEU A 316 10.75 27.05 -6.83
C LEU A 316 10.78 28.51 -6.37
N ILE A 317 10.83 28.77 -5.07
CA ILE A 317 10.94 30.14 -4.52
C ILE A 317 12.37 30.70 -4.65
N GLY A 318 13.29 30.00 -5.33
CA GLY A 318 14.67 30.46 -5.50
C GLY A 318 15.58 30.21 -4.29
N LEU A 319 15.09 29.60 -3.20
CA LEU A 319 15.92 29.18 -2.06
C LEU A 319 16.95 28.11 -2.48
N GLY A 320 16.68 27.36 -3.55
CA GLY A 320 17.63 26.41 -4.14
C GLY A 320 18.95 27.08 -4.60
N PHE A 321 18.89 28.34 -5.06
CA PHE A 321 20.08 29.13 -5.40
C PHE A 321 20.88 29.49 -4.14
N CYS A 322 20.21 29.98 -3.10
CA CYS A 322 20.85 30.33 -1.83
C CYS A 322 21.50 29.11 -1.13
N PHE A 323 20.87 27.93 -1.21
CA PHE A 323 21.35 26.72 -0.54
C PHE A 323 22.20 25.78 -1.41
N HIS A 324 22.48 26.16 -2.67
CA HIS A 324 23.18 25.31 -3.66
C HIS A 324 22.60 23.90 -3.69
N PHE A 325 21.28 23.79 -3.87
CA PHE A 325 20.55 22.54 -3.82
C PHE A 325 19.80 22.29 -5.13
N ASN A 326 19.94 21.08 -5.68
CA ASN A 326 19.19 20.66 -6.86
C ASN A 326 18.42 19.36 -6.58
N LYS A 327 17.08 19.43 -6.54
CA LYS A 327 16.22 18.27 -6.29
C LYS A 327 16.44 17.16 -7.32
N THR A 328 16.67 17.49 -8.58
CA THR A 328 16.76 16.50 -9.67
C THR A 328 18.04 15.67 -9.60
N VAL A 329 19.14 16.28 -9.15
CA VAL A 329 20.41 15.62 -8.84
C VAL A 329 20.22 14.69 -7.63
N VAL A 330 19.65 15.21 -6.55
CA VAL A 330 19.37 14.42 -5.33
C VAL A 330 18.40 13.27 -5.59
N LYS A 331 17.40 13.46 -6.46
CA LYS A 331 16.46 12.40 -6.86
C LYS A 331 17.19 11.21 -7.49
N GLN A 332 18.30 11.41 -8.20
CA GLN A 332 19.08 10.29 -8.73
C GLN A 332 19.77 9.51 -7.61
N HIS A 333 20.29 10.19 -6.59
CA HIS A 333 20.88 9.53 -5.41
C HIS A 333 19.88 8.67 -4.66
N VAL A 334 18.67 9.18 -4.41
CA VAL A 334 17.62 8.43 -3.71
C VAL A 334 17.25 7.18 -4.50
N LYS A 335 17.18 7.27 -5.84
CA LYS A 335 16.98 6.12 -6.71
C LYS A 335 18.12 5.12 -6.67
N LEU A 336 19.37 5.60 -6.68
CA LEU A 336 20.55 4.75 -6.53
C LEU A 336 20.52 4.01 -5.20
N TYR A 337 20.30 4.73 -4.09
CA TYR A 337 20.23 4.14 -2.76
C TYR A 337 19.10 3.10 -2.64
N ALA A 338 17.94 3.33 -3.27
CA ALA A 338 16.86 2.35 -3.33
C ALA A 338 17.29 1.08 -4.08
N LYS A 339 17.93 1.20 -5.24
CA LYS A 339 18.41 0.06 -6.04
C LYS A 339 19.48 -0.74 -5.29
N LEU A 340 20.48 -0.06 -4.71
CA LEU A 340 21.51 -0.69 -3.88
C LEU A 340 20.92 -1.44 -2.67
N LEU A 341 19.88 -0.88 -2.04
CA LEU A 341 19.20 -1.55 -0.94
C LEU A 341 18.45 -2.80 -1.41
N SER A 342 17.88 -2.80 -2.61
CA SER A 342 17.28 -3.98 -3.23
C SER A 342 18.32 -5.08 -3.47
N ASP A 343 19.48 -4.71 -4.01
CA ASP A 343 20.57 -5.65 -4.28
C ASP A 343 21.10 -6.29 -2.98
N LEU A 344 21.14 -5.54 -1.87
CA LEU A 344 21.51 -6.08 -0.54
C LEU A 344 20.46 -7.04 0.03
N HIS A 345 19.17 -6.84 -0.26
CA HIS A 345 18.12 -7.81 0.13
C HIS A 345 18.27 -9.12 -0.67
N ALA A 346 18.59 -9.04 -1.96
CA ALA A 346 18.91 -10.23 -2.76
C ALA A 346 20.12 -11.00 -2.20
N MET A 347 21.17 -10.30 -1.75
CA MET A 347 22.31 -10.95 -1.06
C MET A 347 21.90 -11.60 0.26
N LYS A 348 21.01 -10.97 1.05
CA LYS A 348 20.47 -11.57 2.28
C LYS A 348 19.75 -12.89 1.97
N PHE A 349 18.92 -12.92 0.92
CA PHE A 349 18.22 -14.13 0.51
C PHE A 349 19.19 -15.28 0.17
N ALA A 350 20.27 -14.98 -0.57
CA ALA A 350 21.31 -15.97 -0.87
C ALA A 350 21.94 -16.55 0.41
N ILE A 351 22.21 -15.72 1.42
CA ILE A 351 22.74 -16.16 2.72
C ILE A 351 21.75 -17.09 3.45
N GLU A 352 20.45 -16.82 3.37
CA GLU A 352 19.42 -17.62 4.04
C GLU A 352 19.20 -18.98 3.37
N ALA A 353 19.32 -19.03 2.04
CA ALA A 353 19.22 -20.25 1.24
C ALA A 353 20.50 -21.11 1.28
N GLU A 354 21.64 -20.53 1.65
CA GLU A 354 22.95 -21.18 1.63
C GLU A 354 22.98 -22.46 2.48
N THR A 355 23.43 -23.58 1.90
CA THR A 355 23.57 -24.86 2.61
C THR A 355 24.98 -25.10 3.15
N CYS A 356 25.94 -24.22 2.80
CA CYS A 356 27.34 -24.29 3.22
C CYS A 356 28.01 -25.60 2.78
N HIS A 357 27.72 -26.00 1.54
CA HIS A 357 28.30 -27.18 0.93
C HIS A 357 29.82 -27.05 0.74
N TRP A 358 30.53 -28.15 0.51
CA TRP A 358 31.99 -28.11 0.35
C TRP A 358 32.43 -27.23 -0.83
N THR A 359 31.60 -27.14 -1.87
CA THR A 359 31.78 -26.29 -3.06
C THR A 359 31.90 -24.80 -2.70
N HIS A 360 31.06 -24.33 -1.77
CA HIS A 360 31.09 -22.96 -1.23
C HIS A 360 32.44 -22.67 -0.55
N ALA A 361 32.91 -23.58 0.30
CA ALA A 361 34.18 -23.42 1.03
C ALA A 361 35.39 -23.39 0.08
N VAL A 362 35.43 -24.26 -0.93
CA VAL A 362 36.52 -24.34 -1.91
C VAL A 362 36.57 -23.08 -2.78
N LEU A 363 35.42 -22.63 -3.28
CA LEU A 363 35.35 -21.49 -4.19
C LEU A 363 35.64 -20.17 -3.47
N LEU A 364 35.05 -19.95 -2.29
CA LEU A 364 35.26 -18.72 -1.53
C LEU A 364 36.68 -18.58 -0.99
N ASN A 365 37.32 -19.67 -0.56
CA ASN A 365 38.72 -19.60 -0.10
C ASN A 365 39.66 -19.06 -1.20
N LYS A 366 39.36 -19.35 -2.47
CA LYS A 366 40.10 -18.85 -3.65
C LYS A 366 39.67 -17.46 -4.12
N MET A 367 38.51 -16.96 -3.69
CA MET A 367 37.89 -15.71 -4.18
C MET A 367 37.78 -14.59 -3.13
N GLN A 368 37.90 -14.90 -1.83
CA GLN A 368 37.70 -13.98 -0.70
C GLN A 368 38.43 -12.63 -0.84
N THR A 369 39.70 -12.63 -1.25
CA THR A 369 40.49 -11.40 -1.39
C THR A 369 39.91 -10.49 -2.47
N ARG A 370 39.38 -11.06 -3.56
CA ARG A 370 38.81 -10.27 -4.65
C ARG A 370 37.43 -9.70 -4.28
N PHE A 371 36.61 -10.44 -3.54
CA PHE A 371 35.37 -9.91 -2.98
C PHE A 371 35.63 -8.71 -2.07
N TYR A 372 36.64 -8.80 -1.19
CA TYR A 372 36.99 -7.71 -0.29
C TYR A 372 37.51 -6.46 -1.02
N VAL A 373 38.39 -6.63 -2.00
CA VAL A 373 38.89 -5.50 -2.83
C VAL A 373 37.73 -4.82 -3.56
N LEU A 374 36.86 -5.60 -4.19
CA LEU A 374 35.72 -5.09 -4.94
C LEU A 374 34.72 -4.35 -4.03
N GLN A 375 34.47 -4.86 -2.83
CA GLN A 375 33.66 -4.23 -1.80
C GLN A 375 34.26 -2.89 -1.33
N ALA A 376 35.57 -2.83 -1.10
CA ALA A 376 36.24 -1.61 -0.68
C ALA A 376 36.13 -0.52 -1.76
N GLU A 377 36.42 -0.86 -3.02
CA GLU A 377 36.29 0.07 -4.15
C GLU A 377 34.84 0.56 -4.35
N ALA A 378 33.85 -0.33 -4.18
CA ALA A 378 32.44 0.02 -4.29
C ALA A 378 31.99 1.00 -3.18
N ASN A 379 32.44 0.79 -1.94
CA ASN A 379 32.14 1.69 -0.82
C ASN A 379 32.79 3.07 -1.02
N ASP A 380 34.05 3.10 -1.44
CA ASP A 380 34.78 4.33 -1.73
C ASP A 380 34.15 5.13 -2.88
N LEU A 381 33.63 4.44 -3.90
CA LEU A 381 32.88 5.09 -4.98
C LEU A 381 31.55 5.67 -4.49
N LEU A 382 30.81 4.94 -3.65
CA LEU A 382 29.53 5.42 -3.11
C LEU A 382 29.70 6.67 -2.22
N ASP A 383 30.78 6.75 -1.45
CA ASP A 383 31.15 7.94 -0.68
C ASP A 383 31.42 9.14 -1.60
N ASP A 384 32.20 8.96 -2.69
CA ASP A 384 32.48 10.03 -3.66
C ASP A 384 31.22 10.51 -4.39
N ILE A 385 30.36 9.58 -4.83
CA ILE A 385 29.05 9.89 -5.43
C ILE A 385 28.23 10.76 -4.47
N SER A 386 28.13 10.35 -3.20
CA SER A 386 27.35 11.07 -2.20
C SER A 386 27.86 12.50 -1.98
N LEU A 387 29.19 12.68 -1.97
CA LEU A 387 29.85 13.96 -1.75
C LEU A 387 29.60 14.91 -2.92
N LYS A 388 29.78 14.43 -4.17
CA LYS A 388 29.49 15.21 -5.39
C LYS A 388 28.02 15.62 -5.50
N ILE A 389 27.10 14.75 -5.07
CA ILE A 389 25.66 15.04 -5.05
C ILE A 389 25.31 16.07 -3.98
N VAL A 390 25.92 15.99 -2.80
CA VAL A 390 25.74 16.99 -1.72
C VAL A 390 26.21 18.38 -2.17
N GLN A 391 27.26 18.43 -2.99
CA GLN A 391 27.77 19.64 -3.66
C GLN A 391 26.93 20.07 -4.88
N SER A 392 25.85 19.35 -5.22
CA SER A 392 24.99 19.61 -6.37
C SER A 392 25.72 19.62 -7.72
N SER A 393 26.80 18.83 -7.86
CA SER A 393 27.49 18.68 -9.15
C SER A 393 26.55 18.13 -10.22
N ARG A 394 26.69 18.63 -11.45
CA ARG A 394 25.92 18.19 -12.63
C ARG A 394 26.67 17.18 -13.49
N ASN A 395 27.90 16.86 -13.14
CA ASN A 395 28.72 15.86 -13.81
C ASN A 395 29.31 14.90 -12.76
N MET A 396 29.30 13.60 -13.07
CA MET A 396 29.71 12.52 -12.17
C MET A 396 31.00 11.82 -12.60
N SER A 397 31.79 12.36 -13.53
CA SER A 397 33.02 11.68 -13.96
C SER A 397 34.03 11.52 -12.82
N THR A 398 34.42 10.27 -12.51
CA THR A 398 35.46 9.92 -11.53
C THR A 398 36.32 8.78 -12.08
N PRO A 399 37.66 8.81 -11.94
CA PRO A 399 38.52 7.68 -12.35
C PRO A 399 38.21 6.37 -11.60
N ARG A 400 37.51 6.43 -10.47
CA ARG A 400 37.09 5.26 -9.67
C ARG A 400 36.09 4.35 -10.39
N PHE A 401 35.28 4.87 -11.32
CA PHE A 401 34.37 4.03 -12.12
C PHE A 401 35.17 3.03 -12.97
N ALA A 402 36.23 3.48 -13.64
CA ALA A 402 37.09 2.61 -14.44
C ALA A 402 37.89 1.61 -13.58
N SER A 403 38.30 1.98 -12.36
CA SER A 403 38.93 1.04 -11.43
C SER A 403 37.98 -0.10 -11.05
N LEU A 404 36.75 0.26 -10.68
CA LEU A 404 35.74 -0.69 -10.23
C LEU A 404 35.32 -1.67 -11.35
N ASP A 405 35.16 -1.18 -12.57
CA ASP A 405 34.86 -1.99 -13.75
C ASP A 405 35.95 -3.03 -14.02
N ASN A 406 37.22 -2.61 -13.97
CA ASN A 406 38.37 -3.52 -14.09
C ASN A 406 38.43 -4.55 -12.96
N ALA A 407 38.09 -4.18 -11.72
CA ALA A 407 38.05 -5.09 -10.59
C ALA A 407 36.91 -6.13 -10.74
N LEU A 408 35.75 -5.72 -11.25
CA LEU A 408 34.60 -6.59 -11.52
C LEU A 408 34.91 -7.64 -12.60
N GLU A 409 35.46 -7.22 -13.75
CA GLU A 409 35.83 -8.12 -14.84
C GLU A 409 36.87 -9.17 -14.40
N ARG A 410 37.83 -8.76 -13.57
CA ARG A 410 38.80 -9.68 -12.95
C ARG A 410 38.12 -10.66 -12.00
N LEU A 411 37.09 -10.27 -11.26
CA LEU A 411 36.35 -11.17 -10.38
C LEU A 411 35.56 -12.20 -11.22
N MET A 412 34.79 -11.74 -12.21
CA MET A 412 33.92 -12.60 -13.03
C MET A 412 34.70 -13.60 -13.88
N SER A 413 35.79 -13.17 -14.53
CA SER A 413 36.66 -14.08 -15.28
C SER A 413 37.25 -15.20 -14.41
N LYS A 414 37.72 -14.85 -13.20
CA LYS A 414 38.25 -15.84 -12.26
C LYS A 414 37.14 -16.76 -11.75
N TYR A 415 35.96 -16.23 -11.44
CA TYR A 415 34.80 -17.01 -11.02
C TYR A 415 34.41 -18.06 -12.07
N ALA A 416 34.20 -17.62 -13.32
CA ALA A 416 33.81 -18.49 -14.42
C ALA A 416 34.83 -19.62 -14.65
N SER A 417 36.13 -19.30 -14.62
CA SER A 417 37.18 -20.31 -14.78
C SER A 417 37.20 -21.34 -13.64
N LEU A 418 37.04 -20.90 -12.39
CA LEU A 418 37.07 -21.78 -11.23
C LEU A 418 35.83 -22.65 -11.15
N TYR A 419 34.66 -22.07 -11.42
CA TYR A 419 33.39 -22.79 -11.39
C TYR A 419 33.31 -23.83 -12.52
N GLY A 420 33.74 -23.47 -13.75
CA GLY A 420 33.81 -24.40 -14.88
C GLY A 420 34.74 -25.59 -14.61
N ASN A 421 35.91 -25.34 -14.02
CA ASN A 421 36.83 -26.42 -13.65
C ASN A 421 36.24 -27.34 -12.57
N LEU A 422 35.52 -26.77 -11.59
CA LEU A 422 34.90 -27.52 -10.49
C LEU A 422 33.75 -28.41 -10.98
N LEU A 423 32.90 -27.90 -11.87
CA LEU A 423 31.87 -28.67 -12.56
C LEU A 423 32.45 -29.83 -13.37
N SER A 424 33.58 -29.63 -14.03
CA SER A 424 34.21 -30.67 -14.86
C SER A 424 34.95 -31.76 -14.08
N ALA A 425 35.40 -31.47 -12.85
CA ALA A 425 36.29 -32.35 -12.09
C ALA A 425 35.57 -33.15 -10.99
N ASP A 426 34.65 -32.53 -10.24
CA ASP A 426 34.22 -33.03 -8.93
C ASP A 426 32.69 -33.09 -8.73
N VAL A 427 31.87 -32.68 -9.72
CA VAL A 427 30.39 -32.67 -9.61
C VAL A 427 29.80 -33.86 -10.37
N HIS A 428 29.24 -34.83 -9.63
CA HIS A 428 28.74 -36.08 -10.20
C HIS A 428 27.22 -36.28 -10.06
N THR A 429 26.52 -35.46 -9.26
CA THR A 429 25.07 -35.63 -9.01
C THR A 429 24.28 -34.32 -9.20
N ALA A 430 23.01 -34.42 -9.60
CA ALA A 430 22.10 -33.27 -9.75
C ALA A 430 21.86 -32.52 -8.43
N ASP A 431 21.92 -33.24 -7.30
CA ASP A 431 21.79 -32.67 -5.95
C ASP A 431 23.00 -31.76 -5.59
N ASP A 432 24.20 -32.07 -6.08
CA ASP A 432 25.38 -31.23 -5.88
C ASP A 432 25.26 -29.88 -6.63
N VAL A 433 24.66 -29.88 -7.83
CA VAL A 433 24.39 -28.65 -8.59
C VAL A 433 23.35 -27.79 -7.87
N GLY A 434 22.26 -28.40 -7.40
CA GLY A 434 21.23 -27.69 -6.62
C GLY A 434 21.80 -26.99 -5.38
N LYS A 435 22.77 -27.62 -4.70
CA LYS A 435 23.45 -27.04 -3.53
C LYS A 435 24.41 -25.89 -3.84
N THR A 436 24.83 -25.72 -5.09
CA THR A 436 25.66 -24.58 -5.54
C THR A 436 24.84 -23.34 -5.93
N MET A 437 23.53 -23.47 -6.09
CA MET A 437 22.65 -22.40 -6.56
C MET A 437 22.69 -21.13 -5.67
N PRO A 438 22.65 -21.22 -4.33
CA PRO A 438 22.69 -20.02 -3.48
C PRO A 438 23.97 -19.19 -3.66
N LEU A 439 25.10 -19.84 -3.94
CA LEU A 439 26.37 -19.19 -4.25
C LEU A 439 26.33 -18.43 -5.57
N ASN A 440 25.75 -19.02 -6.62
CA ASN A 440 25.54 -18.32 -7.89
C ASN A 440 24.65 -17.07 -7.69
N VAL A 441 23.59 -17.18 -6.89
CA VAL A 441 22.70 -16.05 -6.56
C VAL A 441 23.45 -14.97 -5.76
N PHE A 442 24.32 -15.35 -4.82
CA PHE A 442 25.16 -14.40 -4.09
C PHE A 442 26.13 -13.65 -5.01
N VAL A 443 26.87 -14.36 -5.86
CA VAL A 443 27.82 -13.74 -6.80
C VAL A 443 27.10 -12.83 -7.80
N TYR A 444 25.94 -13.27 -8.31
CA TYR A 444 25.11 -12.47 -9.20
C TYR A 444 24.58 -11.20 -8.52
N SER A 445 24.02 -11.30 -7.31
CA SER A 445 23.53 -10.14 -6.58
C SER A 445 24.64 -9.14 -6.23
N PHE A 446 25.85 -9.63 -5.90
CA PHE A 446 27.02 -8.77 -5.71
C PHE A 446 27.48 -8.11 -7.02
N HIS A 447 27.45 -8.84 -8.13
CA HIS A 447 27.71 -8.29 -9.45
C HIS A 447 26.68 -7.20 -9.81
N ALA A 448 25.38 -7.45 -9.59
CA ALA A 448 24.31 -6.49 -9.83
C ALA A 448 24.47 -5.20 -9.00
N PHE A 449 24.87 -5.33 -7.72
CA PHE A 449 25.20 -4.19 -6.86
C PHE A 449 26.31 -3.31 -7.45
N VAL A 450 27.37 -3.93 -7.98
CA VAL A 450 28.50 -3.20 -8.58
C VAL A 450 28.10 -2.59 -9.93
N ILE A 451 27.37 -3.31 -10.78
CA ILE A 451 26.87 -2.79 -12.06
C ILE A 451 25.94 -1.60 -11.84
N THR A 452 25.06 -1.65 -10.83
CA THR A 452 24.20 -0.52 -10.46
C THR A 452 25.00 0.74 -10.14
N LEU A 453 26.17 0.62 -9.51
CA LEU A 453 27.07 1.75 -9.29
C LEU A 453 27.68 2.22 -10.61
N LEU A 454 28.15 1.32 -11.49
CA LEU A 454 28.78 1.68 -12.76
C LEU A 454 27.81 2.37 -13.74
N GLU A 455 26.59 1.85 -13.88
CA GLU A 455 25.54 2.40 -14.75
C GLU A 455 25.10 3.81 -14.31
N PHE A 456 25.31 4.14 -13.04
CA PHE A 456 24.90 5.43 -12.48
C PHE A 456 25.57 6.60 -13.19
N GLU A 457 26.85 6.48 -13.58
CA GLU A 457 27.58 7.56 -14.27
C GLU A 457 26.90 7.92 -15.59
N GLY A 458 26.64 6.92 -16.45
CA GLY A 458 26.00 7.12 -17.74
C GLY A 458 24.58 7.66 -17.61
N HIS A 459 23.79 7.09 -16.69
CA HIS A 459 22.42 7.55 -16.44
C HIS A 459 22.33 8.96 -15.83
N PHE A 460 23.34 9.36 -15.06
CA PHE A 460 23.39 10.68 -14.44
C PHE A 460 23.81 11.74 -15.46
N ASN A 461 24.89 11.50 -16.19
CA ASN A 461 25.45 12.45 -17.15
C ASN A 461 24.55 12.65 -18.38
N GLY A 462 23.75 11.65 -18.76
CA GLY A 462 22.78 11.77 -19.85
C GLY A 462 21.52 12.61 -19.53
N LYS A 463 21.33 13.09 -18.28
CA LYS A 463 20.12 13.80 -17.88
C LYS A 463 20.27 15.32 -17.87
N ASN A 464 19.25 16.00 -18.38
CA ASN A 464 19.14 17.46 -18.30
C ASN A 464 18.58 17.90 -16.94
N PHE A 465 19.44 18.52 -16.12
CA PHE A 465 19.07 19.03 -14.79
C PHE A 465 18.51 20.47 -14.77
N SER A 466 18.13 21.03 -15.93
CA SER A 466 17.66 22.42 -16.06
C SER A 466 16.24 22.62 -15.48
N ALA A 467 16.05 23.70 -14.73
CA ALA A 467 14.75 24.09 -14.16
C ALA A 467 13.71 24.42 -15.25
N ARG A 468 14.12 25.02 -16.38
CA ARG A 468 13.21 25.40 -17.49
C ARG A 468 12.55 24.17 -18.11
N TYR A 469 13.34 23.12 -18.34
CA TYR A 469 12.83 21.85 -18.87
C TYR A 469 11.77 21.24 -17.93
N ARG A 470 11.98 21.34 -16.62
CA ARG A 470 11.06 20.82 -15.59
C ARG A 470 9.69 21.49 -15.63
N VAL A 471 9.67 22.83 -15.64
CA VAL A 471 8.41 23.60 -15.66
C VAL A 471 7.63 23.30 -16.95
N LYS A 472 8.31 23.30 -18.10
CA LYS A 472 7.68 22.96 -19.39
C LYS A 472 7.12 21.54 -19.40
N ASN A 473 7.88 20.56 -18.90
CA ASN A 473 7.43 19.18 -18.87
C ASN A 473 6.29 18.96 -17.86
N PHE A 474 6.33 19.64 -16.71
CA PHE A 474 5.24 19.64 -15.73
C PHE A 474 3.95 20.20 -16.36
N LEU A 475 4.02 21.36 -17.00
CA LEU A 475 2.84 21.98 -17.63
C LEU A 475 2.26 21.07 -18.74
N LYS A 476 3.13 20.46 -19.54
CA LYS A 476 2.74 19.47 -20.56
C LYS A 476 2.07 18.24 -19.95
N LEU A 477 2.56 17.74 -18.81
CA LEU A 477 2.00 16.59 -18.11
C LEU A 477 0.63 16.91 -17.50
N VAL A 478 0.47 18.08 -16.86
CA VAL A 478 -0.80 18.53 -16.29
C VAL A 478 -1.87 18.70 -17.37
N TRP A 479 -1.50 19.28 -18.52
CA TRP A 479 -2.46 19.42 -19.63
C TRP A 479 -2.87 18.06 -20.21
N ARG A 480 -1.92 17.14 -20.33
CA ARG A 480 -2.20 15.76 -20.77
C ARG A 480 -3.04 15.00 -19.77
N SER A 481 -2.83 15.16 -18.47
CA SER A 481 -3.60 14.44 -17.45
C SER A 481 -5.07 14.83 -17.47
N LEU A 482 -5.41 16.08 -17.81
CA LEU A 482 -6.81 16.51 -17.96
C LEU A 482 -7.54 15.80 -19.11
N LEU A 483 -6.81 15.42 -20.17
CA LEU A 483 -7.36 14.80 -21.38
C LEU A 483 -7.34 13.27 -21.36
N LEU A 484 -6.46 12.66 -20.55
CA LEU A 484 -6.26 11.22 -20.54
C LEU A 484 -7.36 10.50 -19.73
N PRO A 485 -8.04 9.48 -20.29
CA PRO A 485 -9.04 8.68 -19.59
C PRO A 485 -8.52 7.99 -18.32
N VAL A 486 -7.24 7.60 -18.32
CA VAL A 486 -6.56 6.95 -17.18
C VAL A 486 -6.59 7.82 -15.92
N SER A 487 -6.67 9.14 -16.06
CA SER A 487 -6.76 10.07 -14.93
C SER A 487 -8.12 10.05 -14.21
N TYR A 488 -9.13 9.37 -14.77
CA TYR A 488 -10.50 9.31 -14.25
C TYR A 488 -10.86 7.86 -13.86
N PRO A 489 -10.27 7.32 -12.79
CA PRO A 489 -10.60 5.96 -12.34
C PRO A 489 -12.05 5.87 -11.87
N ARG A 490 -12.68 4.69 -12.01
CA ARG A 490 -14.07 4.43 -11.58
C ARG A 490 -14.35 4.87 -10.14
N ARG A 491 -13.37 4.70 -9.25
CA ARG A 491 -13.40 5.16 -7.86
C ARG A 491 -13.69 6.67 -7.74
N LEU A 492 -13.00 7.48 -8.54
CA LEU A 492 -13.13 8.93 -8.47
C LEU A 492 -14.52 9.38 -8.96
N VAL A 493 -15.04 8.71 -9.99
CA VAL A 493 -16.39 8.97 -10.52
C VAL A 493 -17.47 8.68 -9.46
N ILE A 494 -17.38 7.52 -8.80
CA ILE A 494 -18.30 7.15 -7.72
C ILE A 494 -18.20 8.15 -6.56
N PHE A 495 -16.99 8.52 -6.17
CA PHE A 495 -16.76 9.52 -5.13
C PHE A 495 -17.38 10.88 -5.47
N ALA A 496 -17.16 11.37 -6.69
CA ALA A 496 -17.67 12.66 -7.14
C ALA A 496 -19.21 12.66 -7.11
N PHE A 497 -19.84 11.66 -7.75
CA PHE A 497 -21.31 11.54 -7.81
C PHE A 497 -21.95 11.48 -6.42
N ARG A 498 -21.42 10.61 -5.54
CA ARG A 498 -21.90 10.42 -4.17
C ARG A 498 -21.79 11.70 -3.35
N THR A 499 -20.66 12.40 -3.45
CA THR A 499 -20.41 13.63 -2.71
C THR A 499 -21.26 14.78 -3.24
N THR A 500 -21.46 14.88 -4.57
CA THR A 500 -22.38 15.86 -5.14
C THR A 500 -23.81 15.65 -4.68
N LEU A 501 -24.28 14.40 -4.58
CA LEU A 501 -25.62 14.12 -4.07
C LEU A 501 -25.76 14.56 -2.60
N ALA A 502 -24.77 14.26 -1.77
CA ALA A 502 -24.77 14.70 -0.37
C ALA A 502 -24.79 16.23 -0.24
N ILE A 503 -24.03 16.94 -1.08
CA ILE A 503 -24.02 18.41 -1.12
C ILE A 503 -25.37 18.96 -1.56
N ILE A 504 -26.02 18.38 -2.57
CA ILE A 504 -27.36 18.81 -3.04
C ILE A 504 -28.39 18.66 -1.91
N ILE A 505 -28.40 17.52 -1.21
CA ILE A 505 -29.28 17.31 -0.04
C ILE A 505 -28.96 18.35 1.04
N GLY A 506 -27.67 18.60 1.30
CA GLY A 506 -27.22 19.62 2.24
C GLY A 506 -27.69 21.03 1.87
N ILE A 507 -27.67 21.40 0.58
CA ILE A 507 -28.17 22.67 0.07
C ILE A 507 -29.68 22.78 0.30
N CYS A 508 -30.46 21.74 -0.01
CA CYS A 508 -31.91 21.74 0.24
C CYS A 508 -32.23 21.94 1.73
N CYS A 509 -31.53 21.23 2.63
CA CYS A 509 -31.68 21.45 4.07
C CYS A 509 -31.25 22.87 4.47
N SER A 510 -30.15 23.39 3.92
CA SER A 510 -29.67 24.75 4.17
C SER A 510 -30.74 25.81 3.80
N THR A 511 -31.36 25.70 2.63
CA THR A 511 -32.30 26.71 2.15
C THR A 511 -33.66 26.63 2.83
N PHE A 512 -34.20 25.42 3.02
CA PHE A 512 -35.57 25.24 3.52
C PHE A 512 -35.69 25.07 5.03
N ILE A 513 -34.60 24.73 5.74
CA ILE A 513 -34.61 24.53 7.20
C ILE A 513 -33.81 25.61 7.92
N PHE A 514 -32.66 26.01 7.36
CA PHE A 514 -31.68 26.85 8.08
C PHE A 514 -31.54 28.27 7.55
N GLY A 515 -32.43 28.74 6.65
CA GLY A 515 -32.37 30.10 6.11
C GLY A 515 -31.05 30.42 5.41
N PHE A 516 -30.66 29.61 4.43
CA PHE A 516 -29.45 29.79 3.59
C PHE A 516 -28.10 29.69 4.32
N SER A 517 -28.07 29.14 5.55
CA SER A 517 -26.80 28.88 6.25
C SER A 517 -25.91 27.89 5.49
N SER A 518 -24.72 28.32 5.08
CA SER A 518 -23.76 27.50 4.33
C SER A 518 -22.99 26.48 5.17
N THR A 519 -23.17 26.44 6.49
CA THR A 519 -22.37 25.62 7.42
C THR A 519 -22.46 24.12 7.13
N ALA A 520 -23.66 23.58 6.89
CA ALA A 520 -23.84 22.16 6.63
C ALA A 520 -23.25 21.73 5.26
N PRO A 521 -23.53 22.42 4.13
CA PRO A 521 -22.89 22.11 2.84
C PRO A 521 -21.37 22.26 2.86
N THR A 522 -20.84 23.31 3.51
CA THR A 522 -19.39 23.52 3.62
C THR A 522 -18.72 22.47 4.48
N ALA A 523 -19.35 22.04 5.58
CA ALA A 523 -18.88 20.91 6.39
C ALA A 523 -18.79 19.62 5.55
N ILE A 524 -19.81 19.32 4.73
CA ILE A 524 -19.78 18.17 3.81
C ILE A 524 -18.58 18.28 2.85
N ALA A 525 -18.41 19.44 2.19
CA ALA A 525 -17.35 19.65 1.22
C ALA A 525 -15.94 19.54 1.84
N MET A 526 -15.74 20.05 3.06
CA MET A 526 -14.44 20.06 3.73
C MET A 526 -14.05 18.71 4.35
N VAL A 527 -15.04 17.89 4.69
CA VAL A 527 -14.86 16.58 5.35
C VAL A 527 -14.88 15.42 4.34
N ALA A 528 -15.51 15.61 3.18
CA ALA A 528 -15.47 14.67 2.08
C ALA A 528 -14.02 14.47 1.61
N ASP A 529 -13.63 13.21 1.46
CA ASP A 529 -12.28 12.87 0.98
C ASP A 529 -12.35 11.57 0.20
N ASP A 530 -11.57 11.51 -0.88
CA ASP A 530 -11.40 10.31 -1.68
C ASP A 530 -10.28 9.47 -1.06
N ASN A 531 -10.64 8.53 -0.18
CA ASN A 531 -9.66 7.69 0.50
C ASN A 531 -9.67 6.25 -0.01
N ILE A 532 -8.48 5.64 0.02
CA ILE A 532 -8.26 4.22 -0.26
C ILE A 532 -8.56 3.45 1.03
N GLY A 533 -9.79 2.94 1.16
CA GLY A 533 -10.24 2.26 2.37
C GLY A 533 -11.74 1.96 2.37
N GLY A 534 -12.19 1.15 3.31
CA GLY A 534 -13.62 1.01 3.58
C GLY A 534 -14.23 2.30 4.12
N THR A 535 -15.55 2.41 3.95
CA THR A 535 -16.31 3.61 4.34
C THR A 535 -16.26 3.83 5.86
N TYR A 536 -16.28 2.74 6.64
CA TYR A 536 -16.46 2.80 8.10
C TYR A 536 -15.43 3.66 8.84
N GLY A 537 -14.14 3.35 8.72
CA GLY A 537 -13.18 4.01 9.60
C GLY A 537 -12.95 5.49 9.24
N ASN A 538 -13.17 5.90 7.97
CA ASN A 538 -13.21 7.32 7.62
C ASN A 538 -14.40 7.99 8.29
N THR A 539 -15.57 7.36 8.24
CA THR A 539 -16.79 7.82 8.90
C THR A 539 -16.61 7.97 10.40
N VAL A 540 -15.96 7.00 11.08
CA VAL A 540 -15.63 7.09 12.51
C VAL A 540 -14.66 8.23 12.79
N ASN A 541 -13.63 8.42 11.98
CA ASN A 541 -12.71 9.55 12.16
C ASN A 541 -13.41 10.90 11.97
N ARG A 542 -14.31 11.01 10.99
CA ARG A 542 -15.10 12.21 10.73
C ARG A 542 -16.06 12.49 11.90
N LEU A 543 -16.76 11.47 12.39
CA LEU A 543 -17.67 11.59 13.54
C LEU A 543 -16.92 11.92 14.82
N GLY A 544 -15.82 11.21 15.11
CA GLY A 544 -15.00 11.46 16.29
C GLY A 544 -14.42 12.87 16.29
N GLY A 545 -13.94 13.33 15.13
CA GLY A 545 -13.47 14.70 14.96
C GLY A 545 -14.58 15.75 15.07
N LEU A 546 -15.79 15.48 14.56
CA LEU A 546 -16.96 16.34 14.76
C LEU A 546 -17.31 16.44 16.24
N VAL A 547 -17.57 15.33 16.92
CA VAL A 547 -17.98 15.31 18.33
C VAL A 547 -16.93 16.01 19.20
N ALA A 548 -15.65 15.72 18.95
CA ALA A 548 -14.56 16.39 19.62
C ALA A 548 -14.53 17.90 19.28
N GLY A 549 -14.71 18.29 18.03
CA GLY A 549 -14.59 19.67 17.57
C GLY A 549 -15.82 20.56 17.83
N THR A 550 -17.02 20.02 18.01
CA THR A 550 -18.23 20.81 18.17
C THR A 550 -18.85 20.67 19.56
N VAL A 551 -19.07 19.45 20.04
CA VAL A 551 -19.79 19.20 21.31
C VAL A 551 -18.96 19.71 22.50
N VAL A 552 -17.69 19.30 22.58
CA VAL A 552 -16.82 19.65 23.71
C VAL A 552 -16.55 21.17 23.77
N PRO A 553 -16.14 21.84 22.67
CA PRO A 553 -16.03 23.29 22.62
C PRO A 553 -17.32 24.05 22.93
N SER A 554 -18.48 23.54 22.52
CA SER A 554 -19.78 24.16 22.85
C SER A 554 -20.07 24.14 24.35
N ILE A 555 -19.73 23.04 25.04
CA ILE A 555 -19.86 22.93 26.50
C ILE A 555 -18.97 23.97 27.18
N PHE A 556 -17.71 24.10 26.75
CA PHE A 556 -16.81 25.13 27.28
C PHE A 556 -17.33 26.55 27.00
N SER A 557 -17.78 26.82 25.78
CA SER A 557 -18.35 28.11 25.39
C SER A 557 -19.54 28.49 26.27
N PHE A 558 -20.43 27.54 26.60
CA PHE A 558 -21.55 27.79 27.51
C PHE A 558 -21.11 28.30 28.90
N PHE A 559 -20.06 27.73 29.48
CA PHE A 559 -19.53 28.18 30.76
C PHE A 559 -18.77 29.51 30.62
N VAL A 560 -17.98 29.67 29.56
CA VAL A 560 -17.18 30.87 29.32
C VAL A 560 -18.07 32.09 29.02
N CYS A 561 -19.17 31.94 28.27
CA CYS A 561 -20.14 33.00 27.98
C CYS A 561 -20.86 33.53 29.23
N LYS A 562 -20.89 32.79 30.34
CA LYS A 562 -21.45 33.26 31.63
C LYS A 562 -20.49 34.16 32.42
N ALA A 563 -19.27 34.39 31.94
CA ALA A 563 -18.32 35.29 32.57
C ALA A 563 -18.82 36.75 32.54
N SER A 564 -18.81 37.40 33.70
CA SER A 564 -19.31 38.77 33.87
C SER A 564 -18.48 39.85 33.16
N ASN A 565 -17.16 39.63 33.01
CA ASN A 565 -16.23 40.61 32.44
C ASN A 565 -15.82 40.27 31.01
N ASP A 566 -15.74 41.30 30.16
CA ASP A 566 -15.33 41.16 28.75
C ASP A 566 -13.93 40.58 28.58
N TYR A 567 -13.01 41.09 29.39
CA TYR A 567 -11.63 40.64 29.46
C TYR A 567 -11.50 39.18 29.94
N LEU A 568 -12.30 38.77 30.92
CA LEU A 568 -12.24 37.41 31.49
C LEU A 568 -12.69 36.37 30.46
N TYR A 569 -13.78 36.63 29.75
CA TYR A 569 -14.24 35.77 28.65
C TYR A 569 -13.22 35.67 27.54
N ASN A 570 -12.68 36.80 27.04
CA ASN A 570 -11.72 36.78 25.93
C ASN A 570 -10.48 35.96 26.32
N THR A 571 -10.02 36.10 27.57
CA THR A 571 -8.89 35.33 28.10
C THR A 571 -9.22 33.84 28.19
N LEU A 572 -10.36 33.46 28.79
CA LEU A 572 -10.76 32.06 28.93
C LEU A 572 -11.04 31.40 27.57
N ASN A 573 -11.74 32.09 26.67
CA ASN A 573 -12.04 31.59 25.33
C ASN A 573 -10.75 31.33 24.53
N ASN A 574 -9.79 32.27 24.56
CA ASN A 574 -8.50 32.10 23.91
C ASN A 574 -7.68 30.94 24.51
N ILE A 575 -7.71 30.74 25.83
CA ILE A 575 -7.08 29.58 26.47
C ILE A 575 -7.69 28.27 25.97
N VAL A 576 -9.03 28.19 25.92
CA VAL A 576 -9.73 26.98 25.44
C VAL A 576 -9.41 26.69 23.99
N ILE A 577 -9.49 27.70 23.11
CA ILE A 577 -9.12 27.56 21.68
C ILE A 577 -7.67 27.08 21.56
N PHE A 578 -6.74 27.67 22.31
CA PHE A 578 -5.31 27.30 22.24
C PHE A 578 -5.08 25.85 22.67
N VAL A 579 -5.58 25.46 23.85
CA VAL A 579 -5.38 24.11 24.39
C VAL A 579 -6.02 23.07 23.47
N TRP A 580 -7.23 23.34 22.96
CA TRP A 580 -7.94 22.42 22.09
C TRP A 580 -7.25 22.27 20.74
N THR A 581 -6.87 23.38 20.09
CA THR A 581 -6.15 23.35 18.81
C THR A 581 -4.80 22.64 18.92
N VAL A 582 -4.06 22.80 20.03
CA VAL A 582 -2.83 22.03 20.31
C VAL A 582 -3.12 20.53 20.36
N GLY A 583 -4.15 20.11 21.11
CA GLY A 583 -4.52 18.69 21.20
C GLY A 583 -4.90 18.09 19.84
N SER A 584 -5.76 18.78 19.10
CA SER A 584 -6.26 18.33 17.80
C SER A 584 -5.17 18.30 16.72
N MET A 585 -4.30 19.32 16.68
CA MET A 585 -3.16 19.34 15.74
C MET A 585 -2.05 18.35 16.13
N TYR A 586 -1.90 18.04 17.41
CA TYR A 586 -0.99 16.99 17.83
C TYR A 586 -1.43 15.61 17.29
N VAL A 587 -2.74 15.32 17.32
CA VAL A 587 -3.32 14.10 16.72
C VAL A 587 -3.08 14.07 15.21
N TRP A 588 -3.23 15.21 14.53
CA TRP A 588 -2.86 15.37 13.11
C TRP A 588 -1.39 14.99 12.84
N PHE A 589 -0.44 15.59 13.55
CA PHE A 589 1.00 15.35 13.33
C PHE A 589 1.49 13.97 13.78
N CYS A 590 0.74 13.28 14.64
CA CYS A 590 1.05 11.90 14.98
C CYS A 590 0.89 10.95 13.79
N GLY A 591 0.25 11.38 12.69
CA GLY A 591 0.26 10.67 11.40
C GLY A 591 -0.34 9.27 11.45
N ARG A 592 -1.13 8.98 12.48
CA ARG A 592 -1.91 7.74 12.58
C ARG A 592 -3.21 7.91 11.82
N TYR A 593 -3.94 6.81 11.67
CA TYR A 593 -5.27 6.76 11.04
C TYR A 593 -6.20 7.92 11.46
N MET A 594 -6.10 8.36 12.72
CA MET A 594 -6.88 9.45 13.34
C MET A 594 -6.51 10.87 12.87
N ALA A 595 -5.56 11.06 11.96
CA ALA A 595 -5.12 12.40 11.56
C ALA A 595 -6.31 13.26 11.07
N LEU A 596 -7.18 12.68 10.24
CA LEU A 596 -8.39 13.35 9.76
C LEU A 596 -9.27 13.85 10.92
N ALA A 597 -9.43 13.06 11.99
CA ALA A 597 -10.20 13.44 13.17
C ALA A 597 -9.58 14.64 13.90
N GLY A 598 -8.25 14.72 13.96
CA GLY A 598 -7.53 15.87 14.53
C GLY A 598 -7.74 17.15 13.72
N MET A 599 -7.63 17.07 12.39
CA MET A 599 -7.86 18.22 11.51
C MET A 599 -9.32 18.71 11.57
N THR A 600 -10.30 17.79 11.46
CA THR A 600 -11.73 18.16 11.54
C THR A 600 -12.10 18.70 12.90
N SER A 601 -11.54 18.15 13.99
CA SER A 601 -11.75 18.67 15.34
C SER A 601 -11.22 20.10 15.51
N ALA A 602 -10.01 20.39 15.01
CA ALA A 602 -9.44 21.74 15.09
C ALA A 602 -10.26 22.76 14.29
N PHE A 603 -10.66 22.39 13.07
CA PHE A 603 -11.49 23.22 12.19
C PHE A 603 -12.84 23.55 12.85
N MET A 604 -13.55 22.53 13.33
CA MET A 604 -14.86 22.70 13.98
C MET A 604 -14.76 23.46 15.31
N ALA A 605 -13.69 23.24 16.08
CA ALA A 605 -13.49 23.97 17.32
C ALA A 605 -13.23 25.47 17.08
N ALA A 606 -12.44 25.79 16.05
CA ALA A 606 -12.23 27.17 15.63
C ALA A 606 -13.54 27.81 15.15
N SER A 607 -14.40 27.07 14.44
CA SER A 607 -15.68 27.62 13.98
C SER A 607 -16.67 27.92 15.09
N VAL A 608 -16.70 27.09 16.14
CA VAL A 608 -17.59 27.27 17.31
C VAL A 608 -17.08 28.35 18.27
N LEU A 609 -15.78 28.33 18.60
CA LEU A 609 -15.24 29.19 19.66
C LEU A 609 -14.94 30.62 19.21
N LEU A 610 -14.75 30.84 17.90
CA LEU A 610 -14.61 32.19 17.34
C LEU A 610 -15.97 32.85 17.08
N ASP A 611 -17.10 32.13 17.23
CA ASP A 611 -18.41 32.78 17.18
C ASP A 611 -18.72 33.49 18.52
N HIS A 612 -18.70 34.82 18.50
CA HIS A 612 -18.96 35.67 19.68
C HIS A 612 -20.44 36.03 19.85
N SER A 613 -21.34 35.35 19.12
CA SER A 613 -22.78 35.60 19.10
C SER A 613 -23.44 35.59 20.49
N CYS A 614 -22.91 34.82 21.45
CA CYS A 614 -23.45 34.70 22.81
C CYS A 614 -23.39 36.00 23.65
N ARG A 615 -22.62 37.02 23.24
CA ARG A 615 -22.50 38.29 23.96
C ARG A 615 -23.41 39.41 23.47
N ASN A 616 -23.85 39.35 22.21
CA ASN A 616 -24.58 40.45 21.60
C ASN A 616 -26.09 40.42 21.90
N ASN A 617 -26.63 39.27 22.30
CA ASN A 617 -28.06 39.11 22.58
C ASN A 617 -28.27 38.67 24.04
N SER A 618 -28.80 39.58 24.87
CA SER A 618 -29.04 39.38 26.32
C SER A 618 -30.04 38.28 26.68
N THR A 619 -30.68 37.63 25.71
CA THR A 619 -31.66 36.55 25.90
C THR A 619 -31.44 35.32 25.02
N ALA A 620 -30.38 35.28 24.19
CA ALA A 620 -30.16 34.15 23.30
C ALA A 620 -29.56 32.97 24.08
N THR A 621 -30.35 31.91 24.23
CA THR A 621 -29.83 30.56 24.44
C THR A 621 -28.70 30.31 23.44
N VAL A 622 -27.58 29.73 23.90
CA VAL A 622 -26.46 29.33 23.03
C VAL A 622 -27.05 28.66 21.79
N SER A 623 -26.88 29.28 20.61
CA SER A 623 -27.56 28.81 19.41
C SER A 623 -26.99 27.44 19.03
N TYR A 624 -27.70 26.37 19.42
CA TYR A 624 -27.43 25.00 19.00
C TYR A 624 -27.53 24.82 17.48
N ALA A 625 -27.98 25.85 16.73
CA ALA A 625 -28.11 25.82 15.28
C ALA A 625 -26.80 25.43 14.58
N SER A 626 -25.66 26.02 14.93
CA SER A 626 -24.37 25.67 14.30
C SER A 626 -23.95 24.22 14.58
N LEU A 627 -24.19 23.73 15.81
CA LEU A 627 -23.95 22.33 16.19
C LEU A 627 -24.84 21.37 15.37
N THR A 628 -26.14 21.65 15.33
CA THR A 628 -27.11 20.82 14.60
C THR A 628 -26.85 20.82 13.10
N GLN A 629 -26.45 21.95 12.52
CA GLN A 629 -26.11 22.07 11.09
C GLN A 629 -24.87 21.24 10.74
N ASN A 630 -23.78 21.37 11.50
CA ASN A 630 -22.56 20.60 11.28
C ASN A 630 -22.78 19.09 11.47
N ALA A 631 -23.56 18.70 12.50
CA ALA A 631 -23.92 17.31 12.74
C ALA A 631 -24.80 16.74 11.62
N LEU A 632 -25.80 17.49 11.17
CA LEU A 632 -26.69 17.07 10.08
C LEU A 632 -25.92 16.93 8.76
N GLY A 633 -25.02 17.86 8.44
CA GLY A 633 -24.21 17.75 7.21
C GLY A 633 -23.42 16.45 7.16
N ILE A 634 -22.76 16.09 8.27
CA ILE A 634 -22.02 14.82 8.35
C ILE A 634 -22.95 13.62 8.33
N LEU A 635 -24.11 13.67 8.98
CA LEU A 635 -25.11 12.60 8.94
C LEU A 635 -25.64 12.37 7.52
N ILE A 636 -25.93 13.44 6.78
CA ILE A 636 -26.32 13.37 5.35
C ILE A 636 -25.23 12.67 4.55
N LEU A 637 -23.96 13.09 4.71
CA LEU A 637 -22.84 12.46 4.04
C LEU A 637 -22.81 10.96 4.38
N MET A 638 -22.88 10.59 5.66
CA MET A 638 -22.86 9.18 6.09
C MET A 638 -23.98 8.34 5.47
N VAL A 639 -25.22 8.84 5.48
CA VAL A 639 -26.37 8.14 4.90
C VAL A 639 -26.16 7.92 3.41
N VAL A 640 -25.76 8.95 2.67
CA VAL A 640 -25.46 8.87 1.23
C VAL A 640 -24.29 7.92 0.95
N GLU A 641 -23.28 7.89 1.83
CA GLU A 641 -22.14 6.98 1.68
C GLU A 641 -22.51 5.51 1.87
N VAL A 642 -23.42 5.22 2.80
CA VAL A 642 -23.91 3.86 3.07
C VAL A 642 -24.87 3.38 1.99
N THR A 643 -25.70 4.24 1.42
CA THR A 643 -26.71 3.85 0.43
C THR A 643 -26.16 3.63 -0.98
N ILE A 644 -25.22 4.47 -1.45
CA ILE A 644 -24.79 4.43 -2.86
C ILE A 644 -23.74 3.33 -3.12
N TYR A 645 -22.75 3.18 -2.23
CA TYR A 645 -21.67 2.21 -2.44
C TYR A 645 -20.95 1.88 -1.13
N PRO A 646 -21.49 0.97 -0.29
CA PRO A 646 -20.82 0.55 0.92
C PRO A 646 -19.56 -0.27 0.57
N ARG A 647 -18.37 0.24 0.88
CA ARG A 647 -17.13 -0.53 0.78
C ARG A 647 -16.71 -1.05 2.15
N SER A 648 -16.57 -2.37 2.28
CA SER A 648 -15.81 -2.95 3.39
C SER A 648 -14.32 -2.99 3.03
N SER A 649 -13.49 -2.54 3.96
CA SER A 649 -12.03 -2.65 3.91
C SER A 649 -11.59 -4.11 3.81
N HIS A 650 -12.33 -5.04 4.44
CA HIS A 650 -12.04 -6.47 4.36
C HIS A 650 -12.22 -7.03 2.94
N GLY A 651 -13.34 -6.71 2.28
CA GLY A 651 -13.58 -7.15 0.88
C GLY A 651 -12.60 -6.50 -0.11
N LEU A 652 -12.30 -5.22 0.09
CA LEU A 652 -11.29 -4.52 -0.71
C LEU A 652 -9.87 -5.09 -0.50
N LEU A 653 -9.53 -5.48 0.73
CA LEU A 653 -8.23 -6.09 1.03
C LEU A 653 -8.07 -7.43 0.30
N ARG A 654 -9.11 -8.26 0.34
CA ARG A 654 -9.12 -9.58 -0.30
C ARG A 654 -9.02 -9.48 -1.82
N SER A 655 -9.86 -8.66 -2.45
CA SER A 655 -9.79 -8.41 -3.90
C SER A 655 -8.46 -7.80 -4.34
N ASN A 656 -7.85 -6.92 -3.53
CA ASN A 656 -6.51 -6.41 -3.81
C ASN A 656 -5.44 -7.50 -3.77
N VAL A 657 -5.52 -8.43 -2.81
CA VAL A 657 -4.61 -9.59 -2.75
C VAL A 657 -4.80 -10.50 -3.96
N GLN A 658 -6.03 -10.77 -4.39
CA GLN A 658 -6.29 -11.55 -5.61
C GLN A 658 -5.64 -10.91 -6.84
N GLN A 659 -5.87 -9.61 -7.05
CA GLN A 659 -5.27 -8.89 -8.17
C GLN A 659 -3.74 -8.89 -8.13
N LEU A 660 -3.14 -8.77 -6.93
CA LEU A 660 -1.70 -8.88 -6.74
C LEU A 660 -1.18 -10.27 -7.14
N LEU A 661 -1.84 -11.34 -6.68
CA LEU A 661 -1.46 -12.72 -6.98
C LEU A 661 -1.55 -13.02 -8.48
N THR A 662 -2.60 -12.55 -9.16
CA THR A 662 -2.73 -12.67 -10.62
C THR A 662 -1.59 -11.95 -11.34
N GLN A 663 -1.25 -10.73 -10.91
CA GLN A 663 -0.12 -10.00 -11.51
C GLN A 663 1.23 -10.69 -11.28
N TYR A 664 1.45 -11.32 -10.12
CA TYR A 664 2.66 -12.11 -9.88
C TYR A 664 2.74 -13.34 -10.77
N ARG A 665 1.62 -14.06 -10.91
CA ARG A 665 1.52 -15.24 -11.78
C ARG A 665 1.90 -14.88 -13.21
N ASP A 666 1.25 -13.86 -13.76
CA ASP A 666 1.46 -13.44 -15.15
C ASP A 666 2.91 -12.96 -15.36
N ALA A 667 3.44 -12.12 -14.46
CA ALA A 667 4.82 -11.65 -14.58
C ALA A 667 5.88 -12.76 -14.37
N PHE A 668 5.61 -13.75 -13.50
CA PHE A 668 6.48 -14.92 -13.36
C PHE A 668 6.51 -15.74 -14.65
N ARG A 669 5.33 -16.02 -15.21
CA ARG A 669 5.17 -16.80 -16.44
C ARG A 669 5.93 -16.20 -17.60
N ASP A 670 5.79 -14.89 -17.82
CA ASP A 670 6.48 -14.16 -18.88
C ASP A 670 8.01 -14.23 -18.73
N VAL A 671 8.51 -14.03 -17.51
CA VAL A 671 9.95 -14.05 -17.21
C VAL A 671 10.53 -15.46 -17.31
N PHE A 672 9.78 -16.47 -16.88
CA PHE A 672 10.17 -17.87 -16.92
C PHE A 672 10.25 -18.38 -18.37
N ARG A 673 9.21 -18.13 -19.17
CA ARG A 673 9.18 -18.50 -20.59
C ARG A 673 10.28 -17.82 -21.39
N HIS A 674 10.56 -16.54 -21.13
CA HIS A 674 11.68 -15.84 -21.77
C HIS A 674 13.03 -16.50 -21.48
N HIS A 675 13.29 -16.92 -20.23
CA HIS A 675 14.53 -17.59 -19.87
C HIS A 675 14.71 -18.96 -20.56
N ILE A 676 13.61 -19.69 -20.75
CA ILE A 676 13.64 -20.97 -21.47
C ILE A 676 13.97 -20.71 -22.94
N ALA A 677 13.18 -19.85 -23.59
CA ALA A 677 13.34 -19.53 -25.01
C ALA A 677 14.72 -18.92 -25.34
N TYR A 678 15.31 -18.15 -24.42
CA TYR A 678 16.65 -17.58 -24.60
C TYR A 678 17.75 -18.65 -24.69
N ASN A 679 17.59 -19.77 -23.98
CA ASN A 679 18.59 -20.85 -23.94
C ASN A 679 18.44 -21.85 -25.10
N GLU A 680 17.37 -21.78 -25.87
CA GLU A 680 17.18 -22.61 -27.05
C GLU A 680 18.05 -22.15 -28.21
N GLN A 681 18.68 -23.11 -28.91
CA GLN A 681 19.52 -22.80 -30.06
C GLN A 681 18.62 -22.37 -31.22
N THR A 682 18.76 -21.12 -31.68
CA THR A 682 18.18 -20.69 -32.95
C THR A 682 18.72 -21.58 -34.07
N PRO A 683 17.87 -22.29 -34.84
CA PRO A 683 18.33 -23.12 -35.94
C PRO A 683 19.08 -22.25 -36.96
N THR A 684 20.22 -22.76 -37.42
CA THR A 684 20.93 -22.19 -38.58
C THR A 684 19.97 -22.09 -39.76
N SER A 685 20.08 -20.99 -40.51
CA SER A 685 19.15 -20.46 -41.52
C SER A 685 18.79 -21.35 -42.73
N ALA A 686 18.93 -22.67 -42.63
CA ALA A 686 18.68 -23.64 -43.70
C ALA A 686 17.57 -24.66 -43.38
N GLU A 687 16.98 -24.67 -42.18
CA GLU A 687 15.86 -25.56 -41.83
C GLU A 687 14.51 -24.81 -41.77
N VAL A 688 13.44 -25.53 -42.12
CA VAL A 688 12.05 -25.04 -42.07
C VAL A 688 11.68 -24.76 -40.61
N LEU A 689 11.22 -23.54 -40.32
CA LEU A 689 10.73 -23.14 -39.00
C LEU A 689 9.61 -24.09 -38.54
N THR A 690 9.82 -24.77 -37.42
CA THR A 690 8.83 -25.62 -36.78
C THR A 690 7.88 -24.79 -35.90
N GLU A 691 6.71 -25.33 -35.53
CA GLU A 691 5.74 -24.65 -34.65
C GLU A 691 6.35 -24.29 -33.29
N ALA A 692 7.27 -25.13 -32.79
CA ALA A 692 8.06 -24.87 -31.59
C ALA A 692 9.02 -23.68 -31.75
N ASP A 693 9.63 -23.49 -32.93
CA ASP A 693 10.51 -22.32 -33.19
C ASP A 693 9.72 -21.00 -33.18
N ILE A 694 8.46 -21.04 -33.64
CA ILE A 694 7.55 -19.89 -33.63
C ILE A 694 7.10 -19.59 -32.20
N GLU A 695 6.78 -20.61 -31.41
CA GLU A 695 6.41 -20.47 -30.00
C GLU A 695 7.56 -19.93 -29.15
N ALA A 696 8.78 -20.43 -29.35
CA ALA A 696 10.00 -19.91 -28.71
C ALA A 696 10.29 -18.46 -29.11
N ALA A 697 10.11 -18.10 -30.39
CA ALA A 697 10.26 -16.73 -30.85
C ALA A 697 9.21 -15.78 -30.24
N ASN A 698 7.97 -16.24 -30.06
CA ASN A 698 6.90 -15.48 -29.41
C ASN A 698 7.07 -15.36 -27.89
N ALA A 699 7.74 -16.32 -27.25
CA ALA A 699 8.07 -16.30 -25.83
C ALA A 699 9.23 -15.32 -25.49
N LEU A 700 10.01 -14.89 -26.48
CA LEU A 700 11.08 -13.90 -26.29
C LEU A 700 10.51 -12.48 -26.16
N LEU A 701 10.44 -12.00 -24.91
CA LEU A 701 10.13 -10.61 -24.59
C LEU A 701 11.03 -9.60 -25.33
N SER A 702 10.39 -8.63 -25.99
CA SER A 702 11.05 -7.47 -26.60
C SER A 702 11.48 -6.44 -25.55
N HIS A 703 12.40 -5.54 -25.92
CA HIS A 703 12.85 -4.45 -25.03
C HIS A 703 11.69 -3.56 -24.50
N ARG A 704 10.58 -3.47 -25.24
CA ARG A 704 9.39 -2.72 -24.78
C ARG A 704 8.64 -3.51 -23.72
N GLU A 705 8.40 -4.80 -23.94
CA GLU A 705 7.69 -5.67 -22.99
C GLU A 705 8.48 -5.84 -21.69
N VAL A 706 9.80 -6.01 -21.77
CA VAL A 706 10.68 -6.02 -20.58
C VAL A 706 10.55 -4.71 -19.79
N LYS A 707 10.44 -3.57 -20.48
CA LYS A 707 10.27 -2.28 -19.84
C LYS A 707 8.89 -2.12 -19.20
N ASP A 708 7.84 -2.58 -19.86
CA ASP A 708 6.46 -2.53 -19.35
C ASP A 708 6.30 -3.43 -18.13
N LEU A 709 6.87 -4.64 -18.17
CA LEU A 709 6.90 -5.58 -17.05
C LEU A 709 7.73 -5.04 -15.88
N LYS A 710 8.83 -4.34 -16.17
CA LYS A 710 9.61 -3.59 -15.16
C LYS A 710 8.83 -2.42 -14.56
N GLU A 711 7.99 -1.74 -15.34
CA GLU A 711 7.10 -0.69 -14.85
C GLU A 711 5.99 -1.28 -13.95
N GLN A 712 5.39 -2.40 -14.36
CA GLN A 712 4.42 -3.14 -13.56
C GLN A 712 5.01 -3.53 -12.19
N LEU A 713 6.21 -4.11 -12.15
CA LEU A 713 6.82 -4.53 -10.90
C LEU A 713 7.40 -3.38 -10.05
N LYS A 714 7.91 -2.31 -10.66
CA LYS A 714 8.55 -1.20 -9.92
C LYS A 714 7.57 -0.07 -9.57
N VAL A 715 6.39 -0.03 -10.17
CA VAL A 715 5.39 1.04 -9.95
C VAL A 715 4.04 0.46 -9.51
N VAL A 716 3.42 -0.39 -10.34
CA VAL A 716 2.03 -0.83 -10.12
C VAL A 716 1.90 -1.72 -8.89
N ILE A 717 2.70 -2.79 -8.81
CA ILE A 717 2.65 -3.75 -7.70
C ILE A 717 3.01 -3.07 -6.36
N PRO A 718 4.08 -2.24 -6.25
CA PRO A 718 4.37 -1.49 -5.03
C PRO A 718 3.25 -0.51 -4.62
N GLU A 719 2.60 0.14 -5.59
CA GLU A 719 1.43 0.98 -5.29
C GLU A 719 0.29 0.15 -4.70
N MET A 720 0.02 -1.03 -5.27
CA MET A 720 -0.96 -1.97 -4.73
C MET A 720 -0.59 -2.45 -3.33
N LEU A 721 0.68 -2.78 -3.05
CA LEU A 721 1.13 -3.13 -1.69
C LEU A 721 0.95 -1.98 -0.69
N LEU A 722 1.19 -0.73 -1.11
CA LEU A 722 0.89 0.45 -0.28
C LEU A 722 -0.61 0.59 -0.01
N THR A 723 -1.47 0.26 -0.99
CA THR A 723 -2.92 0.22 -0.78
C THR A 723 -3.31 -0.90 0.19
N GLN A 724 -2.72 -2.09 0.06
CA GLN A 724 -2.92 -3.23 0.96
C GLN A 724 -2.58 -2.85 2.41
N ALA A 725 -1.44 -2.20 2.64
CA ALA A 725 -1.03 -1.76 3.97
C ALA A 725 -2.00 -0.75 4.62
N LYS A 726 -2.68 0.07 3.81
CA LYS A 726 -3.77 0.95 4.29
C LYS A 726 -5.03 0.16 4.59
N LEU A 727 -5.40 -0.78 3.73
CA LEU A 727 -6.59 -1.61 3.86
C LEU A 727 -6.55 -2.54 5.08
N VAL A 728 -5.38 -3.13 5.40
CA VAL A 728 -5.20 -3.95 6.62
C VAL A 728 -5.55 -3.16 7.88
N LYS A 729 -5.12 -1.89 7.96
CA LYS A 729 -5.45 -1.01 9.09
C LYS A 729 -6.92 -0.62 9.12
N GLY A 730 -7.54 -0.43 7.95
CA GLY A 730 -8.97 -0.17 7.83
C GLY A 730 -9.82 -1.36 8.29
N ALA A 731 -9.41 -2.57 7.94
CA ALA A 731 -10.10 -3.81 8.30
C ALA A 731 -10.04 -4.12 9.81
N ASP A 732 -8.93 -3.79 10.48
CA ASP A 732 -8.78 -3.94 11.95
C ASP A 732 -9.76 -3.08 12.75
N MET A 733 -10.14 -1.93 12.20
CA MET A 733 -11.08 -0.99 12.84
C MET A 733 -12.53 -1.26 12.48
N GLU A 734 -12.80 -2.09 11.47
CA GLU A 734 -14.18 -2.43 11.08
C GLU A 734 -14.83 -3.29 12.16
N PRO A 735 -16.06 -2.98 12.57
CA PRO A 735 -16.76 -3.75 13.57
C PRO A 735 -17.01 -5.13 12.99
N THR A 736 -16.52 -6.16 13.66
CA THR A 736 -16.65 -7.54 13.20
C THR A 736 -18.09 -8.03 13.29
N LEU A 737 -18.96 -7.33 14.04
CA LEU A 737 -20.37 -7.71 14.27
C LEU A 737 -20.46 -9.21 14.62
N TRP A 738 -21.12 -10.02 13.78
CA TRP A 738 -21.28 -11.47 13.91
C TRP A 738 -20.17 -12.30 13.23
N LYS A 739 -19.16 -11.66 12.62
CA LYS A 739 -18.04 -12.30 11.93
C LYS A 739 -16.87 -12.59 12.88
N PRO A 740 -16.01 -13.58 12.56
CA PRO A 740 -14.81 -13.83 13.34
C PRO A 740 -13.89 -12.61 13.39
N PRO A 741 -13.07 -12.46 14.46
CA PRO A 741 -12.19 -11.31 14.62
C PRO A 741 -11.15 -11.26 13.50
N PHE A 742 -10.99 -10.09 12.89
CA PHE A 742 -9.99 -9.87 11.86
C PHE A 742 -8.58 -10.13 12.39
N SER A 743 -7.83 -10.97 11.69
CA SER A 743 -6.47 -11.34 12.10
C SER A 743 -5.42 -10.47 11.42
N THR A 744 -5.16 -9.30 12.00
CA THR A 744 -4.15 -8.36 11.51
C THR A 744 -2.79 -9.03 11.33
N SER A 745 -2.38 -9.91 12.26
CA SER A 745 -1.10 -10.63 12.17
C SER A 745 -1.00 -11.55 10.94
N LYS A 746 -2.09 -12.22 10.55
CA LYS A 746 -2.07 -13.12 9.38
C LYS A 746 -1.94 -12.33 8.09
N TYR A 747 -2.75 -11.29 7.93
CA TYR A 747 -2.71 -10.44 6.73
C TYR A 747 -1.41 -9.63 6.62
N THR A 748 -0.78 -9.24 7.74
CA THR A 748 0.56 -8.64 7.69
C THR A 748 1.61 -9.64 7.22
N SER A 749 1.49 -10.93 7.56
CA SER A 749 2.40 -11.96 7.04
C SER A 749 2.20 -12.18 5.54
N VAL A 750 0.95 -12.19 5.05
CA VAL A 750 0.65 -12.27 3.61
C VAL A 750 1.26 -11.08 2.87
N MET A 751 1.09 -9.87 3.39
CA MET A 751 1.69 -8.66 2.80
C MET A 751 3.22 -8.74 2.74
N ASN A 752 3.87 -9.24 3.80
CA ASN A 752 5.32 -9.43 3.80
C ASN A 752 5.76 -10.48 2.76
N ALA A 753 5.03 -11.59 2.64
CA ALA A 753 5.30 -12.59 1.61
C ALA A 753 5.12 -12.04 0.19
N CYS A 754 4.08 -11.25 -0.06
CA CYS A 754 3.91 -10.55 -1.34
C CYS A 754 5.07 -9.57 -1.60
N GLN A 755 5.55 -8.86 -0.58
CA GLN A 755 6.70 -7.97 -0.74
C GLN A 755 7.98 -8.75 -1.08
N GLU A 756 8.21 -9.89 -0.45
CA GLU A 756 9.34 -10.78 -0.78
C GLU A 756 9.26 -11.31 -2.22
N LEU A 757 8.06 -11.65 -2.70
CA LEU A 757 7.84 -12.06 -4.09
C LEU A 757 8.21 -10.96 -5.10
N VAL A 758 7.90 -9.68 -4.82
CA VAL A 758 8.35 -8.55 -5.66
C VAL A 758 9.86 -8.51 -5.76
N GLU A 759 10.54 -8.63 -4.62
CA GLU A 759 12.00 -8.52 -4.56
C GLU A 759 12.65 -9.66 -5.35
N GLN A 760 12.15 -10.89 -5.20
CA GLN A 760 12.65 -12.06 -5.93
C GLN A 760 12.39 -11.96 -7.44
N LEU A 761 11.16 -11.64 -7.84
CA LEU A 761 10.81 -11.48 -9.25
C LEU A 761 11.58 -10.33 -9.90
N GLY A 762 11.88 -9.28 -9.13
CA GLY A 762 12.68 -8.15 -9.59
C GLY A 762 14.10 -8.53 -10.00
N VAL A 763 14.73 -9.46 -9.26
CA VAL A 763 16.05 -10.00 -9.61
C VAL A 763 16.00 -10.76 -10.93
N LEU A 764 14.94 -11.55 -11.16
CA LEU A 764 14.77 -12.31 -12.41
C LEU A 764 14.56 -11.38 -13.61
N ILE A 765 13.80 -10.30 -13.46
CA ILE A 765 13.58 -9.31 -14.53
C ILE A 765 14.86 -8.52 -14.83
N ASP A 766 15.60 -8.11 -13.79
CA ASP A 766 16.87 -7.43 -14.02
C ASP A 766 17.90 -8.36 -14.68
N LEU A 767 17.79 -9.70 -14.51
CA LEU A 767 18.55 -10.70 -15.27
C LEU A 767 18.11 -10.79 -16.74
N VAL A 768 16.81 -10.78 -17.02
CA VAL A 768 16.28 -10.70 -18.40
C VAL A 768 16.80 -9.45 -19.10
N ASP A 769 16.69 -8.29 -18.46
CA ASP A 769 17.18 -7.00 -19.00
C ASP A 769 18.70 -7.05 -19.27
N TRP A 770 19.46 -7.67 -18.36
CA TRP A 770 20.90 -7.85 -18.54
C TRP A 770 21.23 -8.73 -19.75
N HIS A 771 20.55 -9.87 -19.91
CA HIS A 771 20.73 -10.77 -21.06
C HIS A 771 20.38 -10.07 -22.37
N GLU A 772 19.23 -9.39 -22.43
CA GLU A 772 18.80 -8.66 -23.63
C GLU A 772 19.78 -7.54 -24.02
N ASN A 773 20.31 -6.79 -23.04
CA ASN A 773 21.32 -5.76 -23.31
C ASN A 773 22.64 -6.36 -23.83
N ARG A 774 23.01 -7.56 -23.40
CA ARG A 774 24.20 -8.26 -23.87
C ARG A 774 24.04 -8.89 -25.25
N ARG A 775 22.87 -9.46 -25.53
CA ARG A 775 22.45 -9.91 -26.85
C ARG A 775 22.53 -8.77 -27.87
N ASN A 776 21.93 -7.63 -27.54
CA ASN A 776 21.91 -6.44 -28.39
C ASN A 776 23.30 -5.79 -28.58
N SER A 777 24.17 -5.86 -27.57
CA SER A 777 25.55 -5.34 -27.67
C SER A 777 26.54 -6.33 -28.30
N GLY A 778 26.10 -7.54 -28.67
CA GLY A 778 26.94 -8.57 -29.29
C GLY A 778 28.01 -9.17 -28.37
N LYS A 779 27.98 -8.85 -27.06
CA LYS A 779 28.96 -9.32 -26.07
C LYS A 779 28.78 -10.80 -25.70
N ASP A 780 27.61 -11.39 -25.97
CA ASP A 780 27.33 -12.81 -25.68
C ASP A 780 28.00 -13.81 -26.59
N LYS A 781 28.47 -13.38 -27.77
CA LYS A 781 29.27 -14.24 -28.66
C LYS A 781 30.55 -14.78 -27.99
N ARG A 782 31.01 -14.18 -26.89
CA ARG A 782 32.20 -14.61 -26.13
C ARG A 782 31.91 -15.68 -25.06
N LEU A 783 30.70 -15.76 -24.52
CA LEU A 783 30.32 -16.75 -23.49
C LEU A 783 29.77 -18.05 -24.12
N HIS A 784 29.04 -17.95 -25.23
CA HIS A 784 28.63 -19.13 -26.01
C HIS A 784 29.81 -19.86 -26.67
N ARG A 785 30.97 -19.22 -26.80
CA ARG A 785 32.21 -19.87 -27.22
C ARG A 785 32.88 -20.56 -26.03
N TRP A 786 32.14 -21.40 -25.30
CA TRP A 786 32.78 -22.56 -24.70
C TRP A 786 33.15 -23.46 -25.88
N ASN A 787 34.30 -23.17 -26.48
CA ASN A 787 34.88 -24.03 -27.50
C ASN A 787 34.88 -25.45 -26.94
N ARG A 788 34.18 -26.37 -27.61
CA ARG A 788 34.56 -27.78 -27.64
C ARG A 788 36.07 -27.80 -27.84
N SER A 789 36.81 -28.05 -26.77
CA SER A 789 38.13 -28.65 -26.93
C SER A 789 37.88 -30.03 -27.54
N PRO A 790 38.45 -30.36 -28.71
CA PRO A 790 38.23 -31.68 -29.34
C PRO A 790 38.89 -32.85 -28.58
N GLN A 791 39.46 -32.64 -27.39
CA GLN A 791 40.30 -33.66 -26.74
C GLN A 791 40.09 -33.68 -25.22
N SER A 792 39.03 -34.35 -24.81
CA SER A 792 39.04 -35.22 -23.63
C SER A 792 37.85 -36.16 -23.74
N PRO A 793 38.05 -37.49 -23.88
CA PRO A 793 36.93 -38.41 -23.80
C PRO A 793 36.33 -38.26 -22.40
N LEU A 794 35.09 -37.74 -22.34
CA LEU A 794 34.28 -37.79 -21.13
C LEU A 794 34.28 -39.26 -20.67
N PRO A 795 34.67 -39.57 -19.42
CA PRO A 795 34.43 -40.90 -18.90
C PRO A 795 32.92 -41.12 -18.88
N ASN A 796 32.50 -42.28 -19.38
CA ASN A 796 31.11 -42.73 -19.50
C ASN A 796 30.29 -42.39 -18.24
N VAL A 797 29.50 -41.32 -18.30
CA VAL A 797 28.47 -41.03 -17.30
C VAL A 797 27.13 -41.01 -18.02
N THR A 798 26.33 -42.04 -17.69
CA THR A 798 24.91 -42.27 -17.96
C THR A 798 24.43 -42.61 -19.38
N THR A 799 23.52 -43.58 -19.40
CA THR A 799 22.97 -44.40 -20.50
C THR A 799 21.89 -43.73 -21.35
N ALA A 800 21.70 -42.41 -21.27
CA ALA A 800 20.67 -41.69 -22.02
C ALA A 800 21.28 -40.88 -23.17
N SER A 801 20.63 -40.93 -24.34
CA SER A 801 21.04 -40.08 -25.47
C SER A 801 20.83 -38.59 -25.10
N PRO A 802 21.65 -37.67 -25.63
CA PRO A 802 21.49 -36.23 -25.39
C PRO A 802 20.10 -35.70 -25.78
N ALA A 803 19.41 -36.35 -26.72
CA ALA A 803 18.02 -36.06 -27.07
C ALA A 803 17.04 -36.46 -25.96
N ALA A 804 17.21 -37.64 -25.36
CA ALA A 804 16.38 -38.08 -24.24
C ALA A 804 16.58 -37.18 -22.99
N ALA A 805 17.81 -36.74 -22.73
CA ALA A 805 18.08 -35.80 -21.64
C ALA A 805 17.42 -34.43 -21.85
N LYS A 806 17.39 -33.95 -23.11
CA LYS A 806 16.67 -32.71 -23.46
C LYS A 806 15.16 -32.85 -23.23
N ILE A 807 14.54 -33.94 -23.68
CA ILE A 807 13.11 -34.19 -23.47
C ILE A 807 12.76 -34.22 -21.97
N MET A 808 13.57 -34.89 -21.13
CA MET A 808 13.35 -34.92 -19.69
C MET A 808 13.51 -33.54 -19.02
N TRP A 809 14.41 -32.71 -19.54
CA TRP A 809 14.60 -31.33 -19.10
C TRP A 809 13.38 -30.47 -19.43
N ASP A 810 12.89 -30.54 -20.67
CA ASP A 810 11.73 -29.79 -21.15
C ASP A 810 10.45 -30.19 -20.38
N GLN A 811 10.26 -31.49 -20.12
CA GLN A 811 9.18 -31.99 -19.27
C GLN A 811 9.28 -31.48 -17.83
N SER A 812 10.48 -31.42 -17.26
CA SER A 812 10.69 -30.91 -15.90
C SER A 812 10.37 -29.42 -15.81
N LEU A 813 10.69 -28.63 -16.83
CA LEU A 813 10.37 -27.21 -16.90
C LEU A 813 8.86 -26.98 -16.98
N ALA A 814 8.15 -27.74 -17.82
CA ALA A 814 6.69 -27.65 -17.94
C ALA A 814 5.98 -27.99 -16.61
N VAL A 815 6.47 -29.00 -15.88
CA VAL A 815 5.96 -29.37 -14.56
C VAL A 815 6.14 -28.26 -13.52
N VAL A 816 7.25 -27.52 -13.58
CA VAL A 816 7.50 -26.38 -12.70
C VAL A 816 6.58 -25.20 -13.03
N GLU A 817 6.43 -24.87 -14.31
CA GLU A 817 5.53 -23.80 -14.76
C GLU A 817 4.09 -24.04 -14.30
N ALA A 818 3.55 -25.22 -14.64
CA ALA A 818 2.18 -25.59 -14.29
C ALA A 818 1.94 -25.60 -12.77
N GLY A 819 2.91 -26.11 -11.98
CA GLY A 819 2.79 -26.15 -10.53
C GLY A 819 2.80 -24.76 -9.86
N VAL A 820 3.54 -23.80 -10.42
CA VAL A 820 3.55 -22.41 -9.92
C VAL A 820 2.25 -21.70 -10.28
N ASP A 821 1.78 -21.85 -11.53
CA ASP A 821 0.50 -21.28 -11.98
C ASP A 821 -0.68 -21.80 -11.13
N GLU A 822 -0.75 -23.12 -10.90
CA GLU A 822 -1.78 -23.74 -10.07
C GLU A 822 -1.74 -23.23 -8.62
N SER A 823 -0.53 -23.03 -8.07
CA SER A 823 -0.36 -22.50 -6.71
C SER A 823 -0.92 -21.08 -6.58
N PHE A 824 -0.63 -20.20 -7.55
CA PHE A 824 -1.20 -18.86 -7.58
C PHE A 824 -2.71 -18.89 -7.72
N ASP A 825 -3.25 -19.74 -8.59
CA ASP A 825 -4.69 -19.85 -8.82
C ASP A 825 -5.43 -20.34 -7.58
N THR A 826 -4.85 -21.31 -6.86
CA THR A 826 -5.35 -21.74 -5.53
C THR A 826 -5.45 -20.57 -4.57
N LEU A 827 -4.38 -19.76 -4.48
CA LEU A 827 -4.37 -18.62 -3.58
C LEU A 827 -5.39 -17.56 -4.00
N VAL A 828 -5.55 -17.30 -5.31
CA VAL A 828 -6.56 -16.38 -5.83
C VAL A 828 -7.97 -16.84 -5.42
N ILE A 829 -8.28 -18.13 -5.52
CA ILE A 829 -9.58 -18.68 -5.09
C ILE A 829 -9.77 -18.54 -3.57
N LEU A 830 -8.75 -18.88 -2.78
CA LEU A 830 -8.80 -18.77 -1.31
C LEU A 830 -8.98 -17.34 -0.80
N PHE A 831 -8.53 -16.33 -1.57
CA PHE A 831 -8.79 -14.91 -1.28
C PHE A 831 -10.09 -14.39 -1.91
N GLY A 832 -10.86 -15.22 -2.61
CA GLY A 832 -12.14 -14.88 -3.23
C GLY A 832 -13.28 -14.62 -2.26
N GLU A 833 -14.43 -14.24 -2.84
CA GLU A 833 -15.67 -13.97 -2.09
C GLU A 833 -16.25 -15.23 -1.45
N GLU A 834 -16.12 -16.39 -2.11
CA GLU A 834 -16.57 -17.70 -1.61
C GLU A 834 -15.95 -18.04 -0.26
N PHE A 835 -14.67 -17.72 -0.07
CA PHE A 835 -13.93 -17.95 1.17
C PHE A 835 -13.94 -16.74 2.12
N SER A 836 -14.73 -15.70 1.82
CA SER A 836 -14.73 -14.47 2.63
C SER A 836 -15.34 -14.64 4.02
N THR A 837 -16.23 -15.62 4.17
CA THR A 837 -16.93 -15.97 5.42
C THR A 837 -16.64 -17.39 5.89
N SER A 838 -15.80 -18.14 5.17
CA SER A 838 -15.54 -19.54 5.48
C SER A 838 -14.58 -19.69 6.67
N ASN A 839 -14.74 -20.78 7.40
CA ASN A 839 -13.95 -21.08 8.58
C ASN A 839 -12.59 -21.69 8.20
N ALA A 840 -11.69 -21.79 9.18
CA ALA A 840 -10.38 -22.40 8.95
C ALA A 840 -10.47 -23.87 8.51
N GLU A 841 -11.53 -24.56 8.91
CA GLU A 841 -11.84 -25.94 8.52
C GLU A 841 -12.19 -26.02 7.03
N ASP A 842 -13.06 -25.15 6.53
CA ASP A 842 -13.43 -25.08 5.10
C ASP A 842 -12.20 -24.82 4.21
N HIS A 843 -11.30 -23.92 4.65
CA HIS A 843 -10.04 -23.68 3.94
C HIS A 843 -9.13 -24.92 3.93
N ALA A 844 -9.07 -25.65 5.05
CA ALA A 844 -8.26 -26.86 5.16
C ALA A 844 -8.84 -27.99 4.29
N ILE A 845 -10.16 -28.16 4.27
CA ILE A 845 -10.86 -29.15 3.44
C ILE A 845 -10.60 -28.87 1.96
N TYR A 846 -10.75 -27.61 1.52
CA TYR A 846 -10.47 -27.24 0.14
C TYR A 846 -9.02 -27.52 -0.27
N LEU A 847 -8.05 -27.16 0.59
CA LEU A 847 -6.63 -27.43 0.33
C LEU A 847 -6.31 -28.93 0.32
N GLN A 848 -6.90 -29.71 1.22
CA GLN A 848 -6.75 -31.17 1.24
C GLN A 848 -7.32 -31.80 -0.01
N MET A 849 -8.48 -31.33 -0.47
CA MET A 849 -9.12 -31.85 -1.67
C MET A 849 -8.32 -31.52 -2.92
N LYS A 850 -7.79 -30.30 -3.00
CA LYS A 850 -6.92 -29.89 -4.08
C LYS A 850 -5.61 -30.68 -4.10
N GLU A 851 -5.01 -30.93 -2.94
CA GLU A 851 -3.81 -31.77 -2.83
C GLU A 851 -4.10 -33.22 -3.22
N ALA A 852 -5.26 -33.77 -2.85
CA ALA A 852 -5.67 -35.10 -3.28
C ALA A 852 -5.83 -35.18 -4.81
N PHE A 853 -6.46 -34.17 -5.41
CA PHE A 853 -6.56 -34.05 -6.86
C PHE A 853 -5.18 -33.92 -7.53
N ARG A 854 -4.25 -33.15 -6.94
CA ARG A 854 -2.87 -33.03 -7.43
C ARG A 854 -2.06 -34.33 -7.33
N ILE A 855 -2.40 -35.21 -6.39
CA ILE A 855 -1.80 -36.55 -6.28
C ILE A 855 -2.37 -37.49 -7.35
N ALA A 856 -3.64 -37.30 -7.72
CA ALA A 856 -4.32 -38.02 -8.81
C ALA A 856 -3.82 -37.62 -10.20
N ASP A 857 -3.60 -36.32 -10.44
CA ASP A 857 -3.08 -35.77 -11.69
C ASP A 857 -1.55 -35.98 -11.79
N ILE A 858 -1.16 -37.19 -12.19
CA ILE A 858 0.25 -37.61 -12.29
C ILE A 858 0.98 -36.77 -13.34
N HIS A 859 0.33 -36.45 -14.45
CA HIS A 859 0.91 -35.68 -15.55
C HIS A 859 0.81 -34.15 -15.34
N ARG A 860 0.13 -33.70 -14.28
CA ARG A 860 -0.04 -32.28 -13.89
C ARG A 860 -0.64 -31.41 -14.99
N ARG A 861 -1.69 -31.92 -15.64
CA ARG A 861 -2.37 -31.21 -16.74
C ARG A 861 -3.58 -30.41 -16.26
N GLY A 862 -3.89 -30.46 -14.96
CA GLY A 862 -5.06 -29.82 -14.34
C GLY A 862 -6.37 -30.61 -14.53
N VAL A 863 -6.27 -31.81 -15.09
CA VAL A 863 -7.37 -32.73 -15.40
C VAL A 863 -6.88 -34.15 -15.15
N VAL A 864 -7.73 -34.99 -14.58
CA VAL A 864 -7.42 -36.41 -14.34
C VAL A 864 -8.07 -37.23 -15.45
N ASP A 865 -7.27 -37.94 -16.24
CA ASP A 865 -7.80 -38.88 -17.23
C ASP A 865 -8.03 -40.28 -16.63
N ALA A 866 -8.72 -41.14 -17.37
CA ALA A 866 -9.01 -42.51 -16.95
C ALA A 866 -7.73 -43.30 -16.62
N THR A 867 -6.63 -43.05 -17.33
CA THR A 867 -5.36 -43.77 -17.10
C THR A 867 -4.64 -43.33 -15.83
N GLU A 868 -4.70 -42.05 -15.49
CA GLU A 868 -4.18 -41.49 -14.24
C GLU A 868 -5.00 -41.97 -13.05
N LEU A 869 -6.32 -42.09 -13.23
CA LEU A 869 -7.22 -42.62 -12.22
C LEU A 869 -6.95 -44.10 -11.91
N VAL A 870 -6.67 -44.93 -12.93
CA VAL A 870 -6.23 -46.33 -12.74
C VAL A 870 -4.99 -46.39 -11.85
N VAL A 871 -3.98 -45.55 -12.11
CA VAL A 871 -2.72 -45.55 -11.33
C VAL A 871 -2.93 -45.03 -9.90
N LEU A 872 -3.85 -44.10 -9.70
CA LEU A 872 -4.24 -43.64 -8.37
C LEU A 872 -4.96 -44.74 -7.57
N LEU A 873 -5.92 -45.43 -8.19
CA LEU A 873 -6.67 -46.53 -7.60
C LEU A 873 -5.76 -47.72 -7.27
N ASP A 874 -4.80 -48.03 -8.13
CA ASP A 874 -3.79 -49.07 -7.91
C ASP A 874 -2.89 -48.75 -6.69
N LYS A 875 -2.51 -47.49 -6.51
CA LYS A 875 -1.77 -47.03 -5.31
C LYS A 875 -2.61 -47.05 -4.03
N LEU A 876 -3.92 -46.84 -4.13
CA LEU A 876 -4.84 -46.84 -2.99
C LEU A 876 -5.30 -48.26 -2.61
N MET A 877 -5.27 -49.20 -3.55
CA MET A 877 -5.72 -50.59 -3.38
C MET A 877 -4.63 -51.64 -3.71
N PRO A 878 -3.46 -51.62 -3.05
CA PRO A 878 -2.35 -52.53 -3.37
C PRO A 878 -2.64 -54.02 -3.09
N TYR A 879 -3.79 -54.36 -2.52
CA TYR A 879 -4.20 -55.74 -2.18
C TYR A 879 -5.23 -56.35 -3.14
N VAL A 880 -5.65 -55.66 -4.20
CA VAL A 880 -6.53 -56.23 -5.25
C VAL A 880 -5.71 -57.02 -6.30
N GLY A 881 -4.42 -57.24 -6.04
CA GLY A 881 -3.46 -57.92 -6.92
C GLY A 881 -3.71 -59.41 -7.22
N SER A 882 -4.93 -59.93 -7.07
CA SER A 882 -5.26 -61.31 -7.45
C SER A 882 -6.57 -61.48 -8.24
N GLN A 883 -7.33 -60.41 -8.53
CA GLN A 883 -8.45 -60.48 -9.48
C GLN A 883 -8.42 -59.32 -10.47
N GLY A 884 -8.04 -59.65 -11.71
CA GLY A 884 -8.47 -59.01 -12.97
C GLY A 884 -8.24 -57.51 -13.13
N ILE A 885 -7.31 -57.16 -14.02
CA ILE A 885 -7.19 -55.84 -14.65
C ILE A 885 -8.55 -55.33 -15.19
N ASP A 886 -9.39 -56.26 -15.68
CA ASP A 886 -10.72 -55.96 -16.23
C ASP A 886 -11.74 -55.40 -15.21
N ALA A 887 -11.59 -55.71 -13.91
CA ALA A 887 -12.48 -55.17 -12.87
C ALA A 887 -12.14 -53.71 -12.54
N MET A 888 -10.85 -53.35 -12.62
CA MET A 888 -10.39 -51.98 -12.35
C MET A 888 -10.86 -51.00 -13.43
N ASP A 889 -10.83 -51.42 -14.70
CA ASP A 889 -11.32 -50.61 -15.82
C ASP A 889 -12.83 -50.34 -15.70
N GLN A 890 -13.62 -51.31 -15.24
CA GLN A 890 -15.06 -51.11 -15.00
C GLN A 890 -15.34 -50.12 -13.87
N TYR A 891 -14.57 -50.16 -12.78
CA TYR A 891 -14.68 -49.17 -11.69
C TYR A 891 -14.28 -47.77 -12.15
N VAL A 892 -13.28 -47.66 -13.01
CA VAL A 892 -12.83 -46.40 -13.60
C VAL A 892 -13.91 -45.85 -14.54
N ASP A 893 -14.52 -46.67 -15.38
CA ASP A 893 -15.61 -46.25 -16.26
C ASP A 893 -16.85 -45.77 -15.47
N GLU A 894 -17.23 -46.49 -14.40
CA GLU A 894 -18.33 -46.07 -13.51
C GLU A 894 -17.98 -44.76 -12.77
N PHE A 895 -16.73 -44.60 -12.34
CA PHE A 895 -16.26 -43.37 -11.70
C PHE A 895 -16.27 -42.19 -12.67
N MET A 896 -15.76 -42.39 -13.89
CA MET A 896 -15.77 -41.36 -14.94
C MET A 896 -17.22 -40.99 -15.27
N GLN A 897 -18.13 -41.95 -15.47
CA GLN A 897 -19.54 -41.66 -15.77
C GLN A 897 -20.25 -40.84 -14.68
N LEU A 898 -19.82 -40.95 -13.43
CA LEU A 898 -20.44 -40.24 -12.30
C LEU A 898 -19.85 -38.84 -12.09
N VAL A 899 -18.55 -38.67 -12.31
CA VAL A 899 -17.82 -37.44 -11.97
C VAL A 899 -17.65 -36.52 -13.20
N ASP A 900 -17.36 -37.07 -14.38
CA ASP A 900 -17.24 -36.34 -15.65
C ASP A 900 -18.65 -35.94 -16.15
N LYS A 901 -19.04 -34.68 -15.89
CA LYS A 901 -20.39 -34.18 -16.17
C LYS A 901 -20.51 -33.61 -17.57
N ASP A 902 -19.41 -33.11 -18.14
CA ASP A 902 -19.39 -32.60 -19.51
C ASP A 902 -19.08 -33.68 -20.56
N HIS A 903 -18.75 -34.89 -20.10
CA HIS A 903 -18.45 -36.09 -20.89
C HIS A 903 -17.26 -35.89 -21.84
N ASP A 904 -16.28 -35.09 -21.42
CA ASP A 904 -15.07 -34.83 -22.21
C ASP A 904 -13.99 -35.93 -22.07
N GLY A 905 -14.27 -36.95 -21.25
CA GLY A 905 -13.38 -38.08 -20.97
C GLY A 905 -12.27 -37.74 -19.98
N LYS A 906 -12.41 -36.63 -19.25
CA LYS A 906 -11.46 -36.14 -18.25
C LYS A 906 -12.23 -35.57 -17.07
N ILE A 907 -11.59 -35.56 -15.91
CA ILE A 907 -12.20 -35.00 -14.70
C ILE A 907 -11.51 -33.70 -14.36
N SER A 908 -12.26 -32.60 -14.41
CA SER A 908 -11.80 -31.32 -13.90
C SER A 908 -11.92 -31.24 -12.37
N PHE A 909 -11.12 -30.38 -11.73
CA PHE A 909 -11.20 -30.18 -10.29
C PHE A 909 -12.59 -29.70 -9.82
N ASN A 910 -13.30 -28.93 -10.66
CA ASN A 910 -14.63 -28.42 -10.34
C ASN A 910 -15.67 -29.54 -10.32
N GLU A 911 -15.61 -30.46 -11.27
CA GLU A 911 -16.46 -31.65 -11.32
C GLU A 911 -16.20 -32.59 -10.16
N PHE A 912 -14.92 -32.80 -9.84
CA PHE A 912 -14.51 -33.55 -8.66
C PHE A 912 -15.08 -32.94 -7.36
N MET A 913 -14.94 -31.63 -7.17
CA MET A 913 -15.54 -30.91 -6.03
C MET A 913 -17.07 -30.97 -6.01
N GLN A 914 -17.71 -30.92 -7.18
CA GLN A 914 -19.16 -31.00 -7.30
C GLN A 914 -19.66 -32.39 -6.91
N ALA A 915 -19.03 -33.46 -7.39
CA ALA A 915 -19.36 -34.83 -7.03
C ALA A 915 -19.26 -35.05 -5.51
N LEU A 916 -18.22 -34.52 -4.88
CA LEU A 916 -18.02 -34.61 -3.43
C LEU A 916 -19.06 -33.80 -2.63
N ASN A 917 -19.42 -32.60 -3.08
CA ASN A 917 -20.46 -31.80 -2.46
C ASN A 917 -21.86 -32.42 -2.62
N GLU A 918 -22.09 -33.19 -3.69
CA GLU A 918 -23.32 -33.96 -3.92
C GLU A 918 -23.38 -35.24 -3.06
N GLY A 919 -22.40 -35.48 -2.19
CA GLY A 919 -22.42 -36.53 -1.18
C GLY A 919 -21.68 -37.80 -1.58
N PHE A 920 -20.80 -37.74 -2.59
CA PHE A 920 -20.01 -38.87 -3.02
C PHE A 920 -19.17 -39.47 -1.88
N ARG A 921 -19.43 -40.75 -1.57
CA ARG A 921 -18.70 -41.58 -0.60
C ARG A 921 -18.28 -42.85 -1.32
N LEU A 922 -16.98 -43.13 -1.38
CA LEU A 922 -16.49 -44.45 -1.81
C LEU A 922 -16.83 -45.48 -0.72
N GLU A 923 -17.93 -46.19 -0.88
CA GLU A 923 -18.23 -47.39 -0.12
C GLU A 923 -17.77 -48.61 -0.94
N LEU A 924 -16.58 -49.13 -0.63
CA LEU A 924 -16.05 -50.35 -1.22
C LEU A 924 -16.74 -51.56 -0.56
N GLU A 925 -17.76 -52.12 -1.22
CA GLU A 925 -18.30 -53.44 -0.86
C GLU A 925 -17.35 -54.53 -1.39
N ILE A 926 -16.56 -55.11 -0.50
CA ILE A 926 -15.75 -56.30 -0.80
C ILE A 926 -16.66 -57.52 -0.66
N TYR A 927 -17.00 -58.17 -1.78
CA TYR A 927 -17.73 -59.43 -1.79
C TYR A 927 -16.75 -60.60 -1.52
N ASP A 928 -16.83 -61.21 -0.33
CA ASP A 928 -16.22 -62.52 -0.08
C ASP A 928 -17.17 -63.61 -0.61
N GLU A 929 -16.92 -64.14 -1.82
CA GLU A 929 -17.60 -65.36 -2.27
C GLU A 929 -17.03 -66.58 -1.52
N GLN A 930 -17.83 -67.16 -0.62
CA GLN A 930 -17.49 -68.42 0.06
C GLN A 930 -17.49 -69.59 -0.93
N PRO A 931 -16.47 -70.47 -0.91
CA PRO A 931 -16.46 -71.69 -1.71
C PRO A 931 -17.37 -72.75 -1.09
N GLN A 932 -18.26 -73.33 -1.90
CA GLN A 932 -19.07 -74.50 -1.54
C GLN A 932 -18.18 -75.71 -1.25
N VAL A 933 -18.34 -76.32 -0.06
CA VAL A 933 -17.83 -77.67 0.24
C VAL A 933 -18.95 -78.53 0.83
N ALA A 934 -18.96 -79.78 0.36
CA ALA A 934 -20.02 -80.78 0.48
C ALA A 934 -20.35 -81.22 1.92
N ALA A 935 -21.62 -81.60 2.09
CA ALA A 935 -22.15 -82.26 3.28
C ALA A 935 -21.72 -83.73 3.35
N ALA A 936 -21.06 -84.13 4.45
CA ALA A 936 -21.07 -85.49 4.97
C ALA A 936 -20.67 -85.49 6.46
N ASP A 937 -21.61 -85.98 7.27
CA ASP A 937 -21.45 -86.70 8.53
C ASP A 937 -21.03 -86.03 9.86
N LEU A 938 -22.06 -85.96 10.73
CA LEU A 938 -22.16 -86.57 12.06
C LEU A 938 -21.68 -85.81 13.32
N LEU A 939 -22.66 -85.14 13.94
CA LEU A 939 -23.12 -85.35 15.32
C LEU A 939 -22.08 -85.80 16.38
N SER A 940 -21.73 -84.91 17.33
CA SER A 940 -21.80 -85.21 18.78
C SER A 940 -21.57 -83.99 19.70
N SER A 941 -22.47 -83.87 20.68
CA SER A 941 -22.33 -83.37 22.07
C SER A 941 -21.26 -82.34 22.48
N LYS A 942 -21.77 -81.21 23.01
CA LYS A 942 -21.56 -80.59 24.34
C LYS A 942 -20.21 -80.72 25.09
N GLU A 943 -19.83 -79.53 25.61
CA GLU A 943 -19.18 -79.18 26.90
C GLU A 943 -17.65 -79.27 27.05
N GLY A 944 -17.04 -78.14 27.46
CA GLY A 944 -16.00 -78.14 28.50
C GLY A 944 -14.59 -77.64 28.17
N SER A 945 -14.35 -76.34 28.46
CA SER A 945 -13.14 -75.75 29.08
C SER A 945 -11.72 -75.79 28.47
N GLN A 946 -11.05 -74.64 28.66
CA GLN A 946 -9.60 -74.37 28.83
C GLN A 946 -8.73 -73.98 27.60
N GLN A 947 -8.63 -72.65 27.46
CA GLN A 947 -7.41 -71.82 27.49
C GLN A 947 -6.28 -71.97 26.44
N ASP A 948 -5.87 -70.78 26.00
CA ASP A 948 -4.64 -70.39 25.29
C ASP A 948 -4.59 -70.53 23.76
N ALA A 949 -4.77 -69.39 23.08
CA ALA A 949 -4.29 -69.18 21.71
C ALA A 949 -3.77 -67.74 21.52
N VAL A 950 -2.51 -67.69 21.12
CA VAL A 950 -1.66 -66.56 20.70
C VAL A 950 -2.05 -66.10 19.28
N ASP A 951 -1.95 -64.78 19.02
CA ASP A 951 -1.87 -64.08 17.71
C ASP A 951 -3.01 -64.32 16.69
N ILE A 952 -3.59 -63.36 15.93
CA ILE A 952 -3.09 -62.17 15.24
C ILE A 952 -4.28 -61.17 15.13
N ARG A 953 -4.17 -59.96 15.70
CA ARG A 953 -5.05 -58.80 15.41
C ARG A 953 -4.17 -57.59 15.13
N PHE A 954 -3.78 -57.35 13.88
CA PHE A 954 -2.99 -56.15 13.57
C PHE A 954 -3.23 -55.45 12.23
N ILE A 955 -4.27 -55.78 11.45
CA ILE A 955 -4.44 -55.12 10.13
C ILE A 955 -5.77 -54.37 9.94
N GLN A 956 -6.79 -54.59 10.78
CA GLN A 956 -8.11 -53.97 10.56
C GLN A 956 -8.31 -52.56 11.16
N GLU A 957 -7.34 -52.01 11.90
CA GLU A 957 -7.57 -50.77 12.67
C GLU A 957 -6.96 -49.49 12.05
N ASN A 958 -6.10 -49.61 11.04
CA ASN A 958 -5.47 -48.44 10.39
C ASN A 958 -6.28 -47.82 9.24
N VAL A 959 -7.27 -48.52 8.68
CA VAL A 959 -8.12 -47.98 7.61
C VAL A 959 -9.37 -47.28 8.17
N ARG A 960 -9.83 -47.66 9.37
CA ARG A 960 -11.05 -47.10 9.97
C ARG A 960 -10.87 -45.70 10.59
N ARG A 961 -9.63 -45.24 10.80
CA ARG A 961 -9.35 -43.91 11.37
C ARG A 961 -9.16 -42.79 10.35
N THR A 962 -9.05 -43.09 9.06
CA THR A 962 -8.82 -42.08 8.02
C THR A 962 -10.10 -41.57 7.34
N LEU A 963 -11.25 -42.24 7.52
CA LEU A 963 -12.52 -41.85 6.87
C LEU A 963 -13.68 -41.54 7.84
N SER A 964 -13.53 -41.76 9.15
CA SER A 964 -14.59 -41.50 10.15
C SER A 964 -14.58 -40.08 10.76
N ALA A 965 -13.84 -39.13 10.18
CA ALA A 965 -13.87 -37.72 10.62
C ALA A 965 -14.75 -36.82 9.73
N SER A 966 -15.45 -37.39 8.73
CA SER A 966 -16.41 -36.68 7.87
C SER A 966 -17.81 -37.23 8.09
N GLY A 967 -18.68 -36.40 8.67
CA GLY A 967 -20.11 -36.68 8.77
C GLY A 967 -20.61 -36.95 10.19
N ASN A 968 -20.75 -35.89 10.97
CA ASN A 968 -21.87 -35.80 11.92
C ASN A 968 -22.41 -34.37 11.88
N ALA A 969 -23.24 -34.11 10.87
CA ALA A 969 -24.26 -33.08 10.94
C ALA A 969 -25.32 -33.56 11.93
N GLN A 970 -25.21 -33.14 13.19
CA GLN A 970 -26.32 -33.25 14.13
C GLN A 970 -26.83 -31.84 14.42
N VAL A 971 -27.92 -31.51 13.71
CA VAL A 971 -28.84 -30.44 14.04
C VAL A 971 -29.16 -30.53 15.54
N CYS A 972 -28.67 -29.57 16.32
CA CYS A 972 -29.13 -29.36 17.69
C CYS A 972 -29.90 -28.05 17.74
N SER A 973 -31.20 -28.17 17.47
CA SER A 973 -32.19 -27.26 18.00
C SER A 973 -32.22 -27.39 19.52
N LYS A 974 -32.05 -26.27 20.24
CA LYS A 974 -32.81 -25.93 21.46
C LYS A 974 -32.57 -24.48 21.88
N PRO A 975 -33.56 -23.84 22.53
CA PRO A 975 -33.70 -22.39 22.59
C PRO A 975 -33.02 -21.77 23.83
N LEU A 976 -32.47 -20.57 23.65
CA LEU A 976 -32.59 -19.40 24.53
C LEU A 976 -31.94 -18.17 23.89
#